data_AF-A0A4Q5HB25-F1
#
_entry.id   AF-A0A4Q5HB25-F1
#
_cell.length_a   1.000
_cell.length_b   1.000
_cell.length_c   1.000
_cell.angle_alpha   90.00
_cell.angle_beta   90.00
_cell.angle_gamma   90.00
#
_symmetry.space_group_name_H-M   'P 1'
#
loop_
_entity.id
_entity.type
_entity.pdbx_description
1 polymer ?
#
loop_
_entity_poly.entity_id
_entity_poly.type
_entity_poly.pdbx_seq_one_letter_code
_entity_poly.pdbx_strand_id
1 'polypeptide(L)'
;MKKYLLILFSSLLCLSCLAQTSNLKFRDGKFKIVQFTDLHWVESESYKQKNDSTYNLMREIIRSERPDLVILTGDVVVSWNALRGWKRLAGLFEEEKMPFAVTFGNHDEETDMNNAQILEFLRTVPYNLTYDAENGKLSGSGNCALPILSSDGNSEKWVLYLFDSHNLTQDRSFGYYDWIKHDQIDWYRKTSDQFTVRNKYRLPSMAFFHIPLPEHETARWACREFGEKQEGVCASNINSGLLSSFIEKKDVIGVFVGHDHNNDYMVDWNGYIALAYGRKTGYPSAYNEVLSRGARIINLHEDEASFDSYIIDLKGTYFHYMFEQKNQGTNIPRFSGSFIQEYLVANWDDARWDREMEMFKEAGMKYLIYAPALLTDEKGKTTTNYPSSLTKKKQQNKTLEKCLRSAQKNGIKIFIGLNFNDRWWKVDYDADWLISQMEIGNKVADELVSLYKEKYPDAMYGWYWVWEVDNLNCMTAERQAILARALNTNLDHLSKLTPGMPLMLSPFMNHKVGGNAEEYGKMWENVFAQTHFRFGDIFAPQDCVGAGGLNLDNLSDWFSKLKQAVNTKPGLKFWGNVETFDQQFWVSAPLTRIKKQLDIVNGYVSNLICFAYSHYNSPFVVNKDYHQAYLQYCKEGKLPQIATPQEVISASMIKVANGMEVKWIPGSLESVAGFNIYRNGTLLKKLQIYGNDFLTSFIDKEGNEDSVYEISTYNVMDKESAKLKVIK
;
A
#
# COMPACT_ATOMS: atom_id res chain seq x y z
N MET A 1 65.87 -7.38 -14.21
CA MET A 1 64.63 -6.91 -14.87
C MET A 1 63.89 -8.04 -15.59
N LYS A 2 63.56 -9.15 -14.90
CA LYS A 2 62.87 -10.32 -15.50
C LYS A 2 61.82 -10.98 -14.58
N LYS A 3 61.39 -10.29 -13.51
CA LYS A 3 60.33 -10.79 -12.59
C LYS A 3 59.08 -9.89 -12.50
N TYR A 4 59.07 -8.73 -13.16
CA TYR A 4 57.92 -7.82 -13.17
C TYR A 4 57.09 -7.86 -14.46
N LEU A 5 57.53 -8.60 -15.49
CA LEU A 5 56.79 -8.72 -16.76
C LEU A 5 55.76 -9.87 -16.77
N LEU A 6 55.80 -10.78 -15.79
CA LEU A 6 54.89 -11.94 -15.72
C LEU A 6 53.63 -11.71 -14.87
N ILE A 7 53.51 -10.55 -14.20
CA ILE A 7 52.33 -10.20 -13.42
C ILE A 7 51.38 -9.28 -14.23
N LEU A 8 51.89 -8.59 -15.27
CA LEU A 8 51.07 -7.76 -16.16
C LEU A 8 50.39 -8.54 -17.30
N PHE A 9 50.77 -9.79 -17.54
CA PHE A 9 50.14 -10.63 -18.58
C PHE A 9 49.03 -11.55 -18.03
N SER A 10 48.86 -11.62 -16.70
CA SER A 10 47.85 -12.45 -16.03
C SER A 10 46.56 -11.67 -15.67
N SER A 11 46.56 -10.34 -15.85
CA SER A 11 45.41 -9.46 -15.59
C SER A 11 44.69 -8.97 -16.86
N LEU A 12 45.13 -9.40 -18.04
CA LEU A 12 44.60 -8.97 -19.35
C LEU A 12 43.92 -10.09 -20.16
N LEU A 13 43.59 -11.22 -19.54
CA LEU A 13 42.99 -12.39 -20.20
C LEU A 13 41.69 -12.90 -19.55
N CYS A 14 40.90 -12.01 -18.93
CA CYS A 14 39.52 -12.29 -18.51
C CYS A 14 38.53 -11.16 -18.87
N LEU A 15 38.81 -10.39 -19.91
CA LEU A 15 37.88 -9.40 -20.47
C LEU A 15 37.66 -9.70 -21.96
N SER A 16 36.97 -10.80 -22.22
CA SER A 16 36.30 -11.07 -23.49
C SER A 16 35.10 -11.97 -23.26
N CYS A 17 34.16 -11.46 -22.47
CA CYS A 17 32.74 -11.66 -22.72
C CYS A 17 32.16 -10.25 -22.71
N LEU A 18 31.82 -9.73 -23.90
CA LEU A 18 30.97 -8.56 -24.02
C LEU A 18 29.59 -8.94 -23.47
N ALA A 19 29.44 -8.93 -22.14
CA ALA A 19 28.14 -8.77 -21.53
C ALA A 19 27.76 -7.31 -21.80
N GLN A 20 26.75 -7.10 -22.65
CA GLN A 20 26.11 -5.81 -22.82
C GLN A 20 25.62 -5.38 -21.43
N THR A 21 26.32 -4.45 -20.79
CA THR A 21 25.98 -3.98 -19.44
C THR A 21 24.56 -3.43 -19.45
N SER A 22 23.64 -4.10 -18.75
CA SER A 22 22.23 -3.71 -18.64
C SER A 22 22.14 -2.32 -17.99
N ASN A 23 21.60 -1.33 -18.72
CA ASN A 23 21.36 0.02 -18.20
C ASN A 23 19.85 0.23 -17.92
N LEU A 24 19.19 -0.79 -17.35
CA LEU A 24 17.80 -0.66 -16.92
C LEU A 24 17.76 0.26 -15.71
N LYS A 25 17.10 1.40 -15.84
CA LYS A 25 16.94 2.35 -14.75
C LYS A 25 15.61 3.06 -14.81
N PHE A 26 15.11 3.45 -13.64
CA PHE A 26 13.95 4.31 -13.52
C PHE A 26 14.17 5.64 -14.27
N ARG A 27 13.07 6.25 -14.72
CA ARG A 27 13.02 7.59 -15.30
C ARG A 27 11.96 8.38 -14.55
N ASP A 28 12.40 9.40 -13.84
CA ASP A 28 11.54 10.24 -13.00
C ASP A 28 10.68 9.41 -12.01
N GLY A 29 11.31 8.42 -11.38
CA GLY A 29 10.65 7.54 -10.39
C GLY A 29 9.74 6.47 -10.97
N LYS A 30 9.64 6.34 -12.31
CA LYS A 30 8.82 5.32 -13.00
C LYS A 30 9.64 4.42 -13.91
N PHE A 31 9.21 3.18 -14.06
CA PHE A 31 9.79 2.23 -15.02
C PHE A 31 8.67 1.45 -15.70
N LYS A 32 8.57 1.54 -17.03
CA LYS A 32 7.48 0.93 -17.80
C LYS A 32 7.93 -0.34 -18.52
N ILE A 33 7.16 -1.40 -18.33
CA ILE A 33 7.30 -2.69 -19.01
C ILE A 33 6.09 -2.91 -19.93
N VAL A 34 6.34 -3.31 -21.17
CA VAL A 34 5.31 -3.89 -22.05
C VAL A 34 5.52 -5.40 -22.08
N GLN A 35 4.50 -6.15 -21.69
CA GLN A 35 4.45 -7.61 -21.83
C GLN A 35 3.71 -7.96 -23.12
N PHE A 36 4.41 -8.62 -24.05
CA PHE A 36 3.79 -9.29 -25.17
C PHE A 36 3.86 -10.80 -24.98
N THR A 37 2.82 -11.51 -25.39
CA THR A 37 2.73 -12.96 -25.19
C THR A 37 2.01 -13.61 -26.36
N ASP A 38 2.31 -14.88 -26.62
CA ASP A 38 1.53 -15.70 -27.53
C ASP A 38 1.44 -15.07 -28.93
N LEU A 39 2.58 -14.59 -29.45
CA LEU A 39 2.67 -13.98 -30.78
C LEU A 39 2.28 -14.95 -31.88
N HIS A 40 2.58 -16.24 -31.64
CA HIS A 40 2.25 -17.36 -32.51
C HIS A 40 2.71 -17.09 -33.95
N TRP A 41 3.94 -16.60 -34.12
CA TRP A 41 4.47 -16.32 -35.44
C TRP A 41 4.61 -17.61 -36.24
N VAL A 42 3.96 -17.67 -37.40
CA VAL A 42 4.01 -18.83 -38.31
C VAL A 42 4.64 -18.42 -39.63
N GLU A 43 5.84 -18.91 -39.93
CA GLU A 43 6.60 -18.58 -41.14
C GLU A 43 6.04 -19.31 -42.37
N SER A 44 4.94 -18.79 -42.93
CA SER A 44 4.33 -19.27 -44.17
C SER A 44 3.54 -18.17 -44.86
N GLU A 45 3.31 -18.31 -46.17
CA GLU A 45 2.62 -17.28 -46.97
C GLU A 45 1.17 -17.05 -46.51
N SER A 46 0.46 -18.09 -46.08
CA SER A 46 -0.93 -17.99 -45.62
C SER A 46 -1.08 -17.21 -44.30
N TYR A 47 -0.01 -17.09 -43.52
CA TYR A 47 0.01 -16.35 -42.26
C TYR A 47 0.65 -14.97 -42.37
N LYS A 48 1.20 -14.62 -43.54
CA LYS A 48 1.94 -13.37 -43.76
C LYS A 48 1.16 -12.13 -43.30
N GLN A 49 -0.12 -11.99 -43.68
CA GLN A 49 -0.94 -10.85 -43.27
C GLN A 49 -1.15 -10.79 -41.75
N LYS A 50 -1.33 -11.94 -41.09
CA LYS A 50 -1.51 -12.01 -39.64
C LYS A 50 -0.21 -11.68 -38.92
N ASN A 51 0.91 -12.22 -39.37
CA ASN A 51 2.25 -11.90 -38.86
C ASN A 51 2.58 -10.40 -39.03
N ASP A 52 2.32 -9.83 -40.20
CA ASP A 52 2.49 -8.40 -40.47
C ASP A 52 1.60 -7.55 -39.52
N SER A 53 0.39 -8.03 -39.19
CA SER A 53 -0.51 -7.37 -38.24
C SER A 53 0.03 -7.45 -36.80
N THR A 54 0.55 -8.60 -36.37
CA THR A 54 1.21 -8.76 -35.07
C THR A 54 2.42 -7.83 -34.95
N TYR A 55 3.28 -7.80 -35.96
CA TYR A 55 4.47 -6.95 -36.00
C TYR A 55 4.10 -5.46 -35.89
N ASN A 56 3.12 -5.02 -36.68
CA ASN A 56 2.66 -3.63 -36.65
C ASN A 56 2.02 -3.28 -35.29
N LEU A 57 1.20 -4.17 -34.70
CA LEU A 57 0.62 -3.96 -33.38
C LEU A 57 1.70 -3.74 -32.32
N MET A 58 2.70 -4.62 -32.26
CA MET A 58 3.82 -4.50 -31.33
C MET A 58 4.55 -3.16 -31.50
N ARG A 59 4.84 -2.79 -32.76
CA ARG A 59 5.52 -1.52 -33.07
C ARG A 59 4.71 -0.31 -32.61
N GLU A 60 3.40 -0.28 -32.90
CA GLU A 60 2.56 0.86 -32.51
C GLU A 60 2.41 0.97 -30.99
N ILE A 61 2.31 -0.17 -30.27
CA ILE A 61 2.31 -0.16 -28.79
C ILE A 61 3.65 0.34 -28.26
N ILE A 62 4.79 -0.15 -28.77
CA ILE A 62 6.12 0.33 -28.36
C ILE A 62 6.25 1.84 -28.55
N ARG A 63 5.81 2.37 -29.69
CA ARG A 63 5.92 3.80 -30.02
C ARG A 63 5.01 4.69 -29.20
N SER A 64 3.79 4.23 -28.94
CA SER A 64 2.79 4.97 -28.15
C SER A 64 3.12 4.95 -26.66
N GLU A 65 3.48 3.78 -26.12
CA GLU A 65 3.75 3.61 -24.70
C GLU A 65 5.16 4.02 -24.29
N ARG A 66 6.13 3.97 -25.21
CA ARG A 66 7.56 4.25 -24.97
C ARG A 66 8.09 3.52 -23.73
N PRO A 67 8.00 2.18 -23.69
CA PRO A 67 8.45 1.42 -22.53
C PRO A 67 9.96 1.56 -22.30
N ASP A 68 10.39 1.23 -21.09
CA ASP A 68 11.80 1.10 -20.74
C ASP A 68 12.32 -0.32 -21.01
N LEU A 69 11.40 -1.31 -21.06
CA LEU A 69 11.67 -2.71 -21.35
C LEU A 69 10.46 -3.39 -22.01
N VAL A 70 10.72 -4.25 -22.98
CA VAL A 70 9.74 -5.25 -23.46
C VAL A 70 10.08 -6.63 -22.87
N ILE A 71 9.07 -7.37 -22.41
CA ILE A 71 9.21 -8.78 -22.05
C ILE A 71 8.30 -9.61 -22.95
N LEU A 72 8.89 -10.58 -23.65
CA LEU A 72 8.17 -11.63 -24.35
C LEU A 72 7.94 -12.81 -23.42
N THR A 73 6.69 -13.14 -23.10
CA THR A 73 6.35 -14.22 -22.15
C THR A 73 5.95 -15.52 -22.84
N GLY A 74 6.73 -15.96 -23.83
CA GLY A 74 6.59 -17.28 -24.48
C GLY A 74 5.60 -17.35 -25.64
N ASP A 75 5.68 -18.48 -26.35
CA ASP A 75 4.98 -18.82 -27.58
C ASP A 75 5.11 -17.74 -28.65
N VAL A 76 6.37 -17.42 -28.94
CA VAL A 76 6.76 -16.33 -29.83
C VAL A 76 6.77 -16.82 -31.28
N VAL A 77 7.50 -17.90 -31.58
CA VAL A 77 7.57 -18.50 -32.92
C VAL A 77 7.22 -19.97 -32.82
N VAL A 78 6.14 -20.37 -33.48
CA VAL A 78 5.49 -21.68 -33.28
C VAL A 78 5.48 -22.54 -34.55
N SER A 79 6.45 -22.30 -35.44
CA SER A 79 6.55 -22.99 -36.73
C SER A 79 7.98 -23.23 -37.16
N TRP A 80 8.17 -24.16 -38.11
CA TRP A 80 9.42 -24.36 -38.85
C TRP A 80 9.95 -23.07 -39.49
N ASN A 81 11.26 -23.04 -39.76
CA ASN A 81 12.05 -21.85 -40.10
C ASN A 81 12.07 -20.83 -38.95
N ALA A 82 12.15 -21.33 -37.71
CA ALA A 82 12.05 -20.52 -36.50
C ALA A 82 13.06 -19.37 -36.48
N LEU A 83 14.29 -19.61 -36.94
CA LEU A 83 15.32 -18.58 -37.01
C LEU A 83 14.90 -17.37 -37.85
N ARG A 84 14.12 -17.57 -38.92
CA ARG A 84 13.62 -16.48 -39.77
C ARG A 84 12.57 -15.65 -39.05
N GLY A 85 11.64 -16.30 -38.36
CA GLY A 85 10.65 -15.63 -37.51
C GLY A 85 11.32 -14.83 -36.39
N TRP A 86 12.25 -15.47 -35.67
CA TRP A 86 13.03 -14.82 -34.61
C TRP A 86 13.86 -13.64 -35.12
N LYS A 87 14.52 -13.75 -36.27
CA LYS A 87 15.23 -12.61 -36.90
C LYS A 87 14.28 -11.46 -37.20
N ARG A 88 13.08 -11.74 -37.72
CA ARG A 88 12.10 -10.71 -38.05
C ARG A 88 11.60 -10.00 -36.80
N LEU A 89 11.23 -10.74 -35.76
CA LEU A 89 10.71 -10.19 -34.51
C LEU A 89 11.79 -9.48 -33.69
N ALA A 90 12.96 -10.08 -33.54
CA ALA A 90 14.06 -9.47 -32.80
C ALA A 90 14.60 -8.21 -33.50
N GLY A 91 14.53 -8.16 -34.84
CA GLY A 91 14.83 -6.96 -35.62
C GLY A 91 13.94 -5.77 -35.29
N LEU A 92 12.68 -5.98 -34.86
CA LEU A 92 11.81 -4.88 -34.40
C LEU A 92 12.42 -4.13 -33.21
N PHE A 93 13.01 -4.87 -32.25
CA PHE A 93 13.61 -4.26 -31.07
C PHE A 93 14.89 -3.50 -31.40
N GLU A 94 15.65 -3.96 -32.39
CA GLU A 94 16.77 -3.20 -32.94
C GLU A 94 16.31 -1.91 -33.63
N GLU A 95 15.28 -2.00 -34.49
CA GLU A 95 14.68 -0.85 -35.19
C GLU A 95 14.15 0.22 -34.22
N GLU A 96 13.48 -0.20 -33.16
CA GLU A 96 12.91 0.70 -32.14
C GLU A 96 13.88 1.02 -30.98
N LYS A 97 15.12 0.49 -31.02
CA LYS A 97 16.14 0.63 -29.97
C LYS A 97 15.63 0.26 -28.58
N MET A 98 14.87 -0.83 -28.52
CA MET A 98 14.11 -1.25 -27.35
C MET A 98 14.82 -2.38 -26.61
N PRO A 99 15.27 -2.18 -25.36
CA PRO A 99 15.67 -3.29 -24.49
C PRO A 99 14.56 -4.34 -24.41
N PHE A 100 14.91 -5.61 -24.57
CA PHE A 100 13.95 -6.70 -24.48
C PHE A 100 14.51 -7.93 -23.77
N ALA A 101 13.63 -8.70 -23.14
CA ALA A 101 13.92 -9.99 -22.55
C ALA A 101 12.85 -11.02 -22.94
N VAL A 102 13.20 -12.31 -22.88
CA VAL A 102 12.37 -13.41 -23.37
C VAL A 102 12.31 -14.53 -22.33
N THR A 103 11.10 -15.00 -22.02
CA THR A 103 10.87 -16.35 -21.49
C THR A 103 10.30 -17.21 -22.61
N PHE A 104 10.65 -18.49 -22.63
CA PHE A 104 10.14 -19.40 -23.65
C PHE A 104 8.82 -20.03 -23.24
N GLY A 105 7.97 -20.27 -24.23
CA GLY A 105 6.74 -21.04 -24.09
C GLY A 105 6.91 -22.47 -24.59
N ASN A 106 5.86 -23.26 -24.38
CA ASN A 106 5.86 -24.68 -24.74
C ASN A 106 5.96 -24.88 -26.25
N HIS A 107 5.44 -23.96 -27.08
CA HIS A 107 5.50 -24.07 -28.53
C HIS A 107 6.82 -23.56 -29.15
N ASP A 108 7.63 -22.78 -28.42
CA ASP A 108 8.90 -22.25 -28.97
C ASP A 108 9.93 -23.35 -29.24
N GLU A 109 9.90 -24.46 -28.47
CA GLU A 109 10.75 -25.63 -28.70
C GLU A 109 10.13 -26.71 -29.61
N GLU A 110 8.88 -26.54 -30.05
CA GLU A 110 8.19 -27.43 -30.99
C GLU A 110 8.49 -27.07 -32.46
N THR A 111 9.69 -26.56 -32.72
CA THR A 111 10.14 -26.06 -34.03
C THR A 111 11.43 -26.76 -34.51
N ASP A 112 12.07 -26.22 -35.55
CA ASP A 112 13.41 -26.64 -35.99
C ASP A 112 14.55 -26.12 -35.08
N MET A 113 14.22 -25.41 -34.01
CA MET A 113 15.15 -24.95 -32.98
C MET A 113 14.64 -25.26 -31.57
N ASN A 114 15.55 -25.59 -30.65
CA ASN A 114 15.24 -25.64 -29.22
C ASN A 114 15.53 -24.30 -28.52
N ASN A 115 15.04 -24.13 -27.30
CA ASN A 115 15.19 -22.89 -26.52
C ASN A 115 16.66 -22.45 -26.33
N ALA A 116 17.59 -23.41 -26.16
CA ALA A 116 19.01 -23.09 -26.01
C ALA A 116 19.62 -22.52 -27.31
N GLN A 117 19.26 -23.07 -28.47
CA GLN A 117 19.68 -22.56 -29.78
C GLN A 117 19.05 -21.19 -30.07
N ILE A 118 17.79 -20.99 -29.70
CA ILE A 118 17.12 -19.69 -29.83
C ILE A 118 17.83 -18.65 -28.96
N LEU A 119 18.14 -18.99 -27.71
CA LEU A 119 18.87 -18.09 -26.80
C LEU A 119 20.28 -17.77 -27.28
N GLU A 120 21.00 -18.74 -27.85
CA GLU A 120 22.32 -18.52 -28.46
C GLU A 120 22.22 -17.48 -29.58
N PHE A 121 21.19 -17.56 -30.43
CA PHE A 121 20.90 -16.52 -31.42
C PHE A 121 20.55 -15.17 -30.77
N LEU A 122 19.61 -15.14 -29.82
CA LEU A 122 19.16 -13.89 -29.17
C LEU A 122 20.29 -13.13 -28.49
N ARG A 123 21.28 -13.83 -27.92
CA ARG A 123 22.49 -13.21 -27.34
C ARG A 123 23.34 -12.43 -28.35
N THR A 124 23.18 -12.71 -29.65
CA THR A 124 23.84 -11.95 -30.72
C THR A 124 23.05 -10.73 -31.17
N VAL A 125 21.78 -10.62 -30.77
CA VAL A 125 20.89 -9.52 -31.18
C VAL A 125 21.09 -8.32 -30.25
N PRO A 126 21.25 -7.09 -30.80
CA PRO A 126 21.31 -5.88 -29.98
C PRO A 126 20.08 -5.72 -29.08
N TYR A 127 20.30 -5.18 -27.88
CA TYR A 127 19.25 -4.88 -26.89
C TYR A 127 18.60 -6.09 -26.20
N ASN A 128 18.98 -7.33 -26.56
CA ASN A 128 18.60 -8.50 -25.78
C ASN A 128 19.25 -8.46 -24.39
N LEU A 129 18.45 -8.69 -23.36
CA LEU A 129 18.90 -8.80 -21.96
C LEU A 129 18.84 -10.24 -21.43
N THR A 130 18.28 -11.17 -22.19
CA THR A 130 18.11 -12.57 -21.78
C THR A 130 19.45 -13.30 -21.76
N TYR A 131 19.74 -14.01 -20.67
CA TYR A 131 20.92 -14.87 -20.51
C TYR A 131 20.57 -16.12 -19.69
N ASP A 132 21.49 -17.08 -19.57
CA ASP A 132 21.32 -18.22 -18.67
C ASP A 132 22.08 -17.99 -17.36
N ALA A 133 21.35 -17.94 -16.25
CA ALA A 133 21.95 -17.95 -14.93
C ALA A 133 22.67 -19.27 -14.64
N GLU A 134 23.62 -19.22 -13.71
CA GLU A 134 24.46 -20.37 -13.30
C GLU A 134 25.15 -21.05 -14.50
N ASN A 135 25.46 -20.29 -15.56
CA ASN A 135 26.11 -20.73 -16.80
C ASN A 135 25.34 -21.86 -17.51
N GLY A 136 24.01 -21.79 -17.54
CA GLY A 136 23.16 -22.76 -18.26
C GLY A 136 23.05 -24.12 -17.56
N LYS A 137 23.37 -24.20 -16.26
CA LYS A 137 23.23 -25.44 -15.47
C LYS A 137 21.83 -25.66 -14.92
N LEU A 138 20.98 -24.63 -14.95
CA LEU A 138 19.59 -24.74 -14.51
C LEU A 138 18.78 -25.47 -15.58
N SER A 139 17.73 -26.15 -15.15
CA SER A 139 16.73 -26.72 -16.03
C SER A 139 16.08 -25.62 -16.89
N GLY A 140 15.95 -25.88 -18.20
CA GLY A 140 15.41 -24.93 -19.17
C GLY A 140 16.44 -23.92 -19.68
N SER A 141 16.00 -22.89 -20.38
CA SER A 141 16.83 -21.83 -20.97
C SER A 141 16.25 -20.44 -20.73
N GLY A 142 17.10 -19.43 -20.61
CA GLY A 142 16.68 -18.03 -20.43
C GLY A 142 16.32 -17.68 -18.99
N ASN A 143 16.58 -18.57 -18.02
CA ASN A 143 16.44 -18.28 -16.60
C ASN A 143 17.40 -17.15 -16.20
N CYS A 144 16.88 -15.96 -15.86
CA CYS A 144 17.73 -14.80 -15.59
C CYS A 144 17.14 -13.83 -14.55
N ALA A 145 18.01 -13.00 -13.98
CA ALA A 145 17.62 -11.95 -13.03
C ALA A 145 18.13 -10.60 -13.55
N LEU A 146 17.21 -9.64 -13.73
CA LEU A 146 17.50 -8.33 -14.29
C LEU A 146 17.28 -7.24 -13.22
N PRO A 147 18.34 -6.67 -12.63
CA PRO A 147 18.20 -5.54 -11.73
C PRO A 147 17.80 -4.26 -12.48
N ILE A 148 16.98 -3.43 -11.84
CA ILE A 148 16.63 -2.08 -12.29
C ILE A 148 17.23 -1.07 -11.32
N LEU A 149 17.99 -0.13 -11.84
CA LEU A 149 18.66 0.92 -11.08
C LEU A 149 17.74 2.12 -10.80
N SER A 150 18.03 2.87 -9.75
CA SER A 150 17.42 4.16 -9.44
C SER A 150 17.51 5.17 -10.58
N SER A 151 16.70 6.23 -10.54
CA SER A 151 16.69 7.25 -11.60
C SER A 151 18.06 7.90 -11.82
N ASP A 152 18.84 8.03 -10.74
CA ASP A 152 20.22 8.52 -10.76
C ASP A 152 21.27 7.46 -11.17
N GLY A 153 20.88 6.19 -11.28
CA GLY A 153 21.73 5.06 -11.63
C GLY A 153 22.65 4.55 -10.52
N ASN A 154 22.51 5.03 -9.28
CA ASN A 154 23.47 4.77 -8.20
C ASN A 154 23.13 3.57 -7.31
N SER A 155 21.90 3.06 -7.36
CA SER A 155 21.45 1.97 -6.49
C SER A 155 20.45 1.06 -7.19
N GLU A 156 20.38 -0.20 -6.78
CA GLU A 156 19.36 -1.14 -7.27
C GLU A 156 18.05 -0.90 -6.53
N LYS A 157 16.94 -0.91 -7.27
CA LYS A 157 15.61 -0.60 -6.74
C LYS A 157 14.63 -1.75 -6.93
N TRP A 158 14.75 -2.49 -8.03
CA TRP A 158 13.88 -3.62 -8.35
C TRP A 158 14.66 -4.77 -9.00
N VAL A 159 14.09 -5.98 -8.97
CA VAL A 159 14.61 -7.15 -9.69
C VAL A 159 13.50 -7.81 -10.51
N LEU A 160 13.76 -8.14 -11.77
CA LEU A 160 12.88 -8.96 -12.59
C LEU A 160 13.47 -10.36 -12.71
N TYR A 161 12.69 -11.38 -12.35
CA TYR A 161 13.04 -12.78 -12.52
C TYR A 161 12.31 -13.37 -13.71
N LEU A 162 13.07 -14.00 -14.61
CA LEU A 162 12.54 -14.73 -15.77
C LEU A 162 12.80 -16.22 -15.54
N PHE A 163 11.77 -17.04 -15.73
CA PHE A 163 11.86 -18.49 -15.60
C PHE A 163 11.45 -19.17 -16.91
N ASP A 164 12.14 -20.25 -17.25
CA ASP A 164 11.64 -21.23 -18.22
C ASP A 164 10.61 -22.12 -17.52
N SER A 165 9.36 -22.07 -17.98
CA SER A 165 8.28 -22.91 -17.45
C SER A 165 8.21 -24.30 -18.11
N HIS A 166 9.15 -24.62 -19.00
CA HIS A 166 9.24 -25.85 -19.77
C HIS A 166 8.07 -26.05 -20.73
N ASN A 167 7.94 -27.27 -21.26
CA ASN A 167 6.94 -27.67 -22.26
C ASN A 167 5.98 -28.72 -21.68
N LEU A 168 5.84 -29.87 -22.32
CA LEU A 168 4.97 -30.96 -21.90
C LEU A 168 5.74 -31.93 -21.01
N THR A 169 5.11 -32.45 -19.97
CA THR A 169 5.71 -33.54 -19.18
C THR A 169 5.80 -34.81 -20.04
N GLN A 170 6.96 -35.49 -19.96
CA GLN A 170 7.14 -36.80 -20.60
C GLN A 170 6.28 -37.89 -19.93
N ASP A 171 6.01 -37.75 -18.63
CA ASP A 171 5.15 -38.64 -17.88
C ASP A 171 3.76 -38.01 -17.70
N ARG A 172 2.83 -38.45 -18.55
CA ARG A 172 1.44 -37.98 -18.59
C ARG A 172 0.62 -38.33 -17.35
N SER A 173 1.11 -39.23 -16.48
CA SER A 173 0.44 -39.50 -15.20
C SER A 173 0.46 -38.28 -14.26
N PHE A 174 1.40 -37.35 -14.47
CA PHE A 174 1.50 -36.08 -13.74
C PHE A 174 0.81 -34.90 -14.44
N GLY A 175 0.05 -35.14 -15.52
CA GLY A 175 -0.69 -34.11 -16.24
C GLY A 175 -0.18 -33.85 -17.66
N TYR A 176 -0.58 -32.72 -18.24
CA TYR A 176 -0.21 -32.37 -19.62
C TYR A 176 1.02 -31.46 -19.67
N TYR A 177 1.02 -30.37 -18.91
CA TYR A 177 2.09 -29.39 -18.87
C TYR A 177 3.13 -29.71 -17.79
N ASP A 178 4.39 -29.46 -18.12
CA ASP A 178 5.50 -29.57 -17.17
C ASP A 178 5.53 -28.37 -16.19
N TRP A 179 6.41 -28.40 -15.20
CA TRP A 179 6.51 -27.42 -14.12
C TRP A 179 7.94 -26.90 -13.94
N ILE A 180 8.03 -25.69 -13.37
CA ILE A 180 9.31 -25.09 -12.94
C ILE A 180 9.98 -25.99 -11.90
N LYS A 181 11.25 -26.33 -12.14
CA LYS A 181 12.01 -27.33 -11.40
C LYS A 181 12.61 -26.77 -10.12
N HIS A 182 12.98 -27.68 -9.20
CA HIS A 182 13.52 -27.30 -7.89
C HIS A 182 14.86 -26.55 -7.98
N ASP A 183 15.73 -26.87 -8.94
CA ASP A 183 16.98 -26.14 -9.16
C ASP A 183 16.75 -24.68 -9.55
N GLN A 184 15.71 -24.39 -10.35
CA GLN A 184 15.29 -23.02 -10.67
C GLN A 184 14.75 -22.29 -9.42
N ILE A 185 13.98 -22.98 -8.57
CA ILE A 185 13.49 -22.42 -7.30
C ILE A 185 14.65 -22.11 -6.34
N ASP A 186 15.58 -23.06 -6.19
CA ASP A 186 16.77 -22.91 -5.35
C ASP A 186 17.66 -21.77 -5.83
N TRP A 187 17.83 -21.65 -7.15
CA TRP A 187 18.51 -20.53 -7.78
C TRP A 187 17.84 -19.20 -7.42
N TYR A 188 16.53 -19.08 -7.62
CA TYR A 188 15.79 -17.87 -7.28
C TYR A 188 15.98 -17.48 -5.81
N ARG A 189 15.79 -18.42 -4.88
CA ARG A 189 15.91 -18.17 -3.44
C ARG A 189 17.30 -17.66 -3.08
N LYS A 190 18.35 -18.31 -3.61
CA LYS A 190 19.76 -17.92 -3.43
C LYS A 190 20.04 -16.54 -4.03
N THR A 191 19.53 -16.26 -5.22
CA THR A 191 19.71 -14.96 -5.88
C THR A 191 18.98 -13.84 -5.14
N SER A 192 17.75 -14.06 -4.68
CA SER A 192 16.99 -13.15 -3.81
C SER A 192 17.76 -12.81 -2.53
N ASP A 193 18.37 -13.81 -1.88
CA ASP A 193 19.24 -13.59 -0.71
C ASP A 193 20.47 -12.74 -1.05
N GLN A 194 21.12 -13.01 -2.18
CA GLN A 194 22.27 -12.21 -2.63
C GLN A 194 21.90 -10.75 -2.88
N PHE A 195 20.75 -10.48 -3.51
CA PHE A 195 20.22 -9.13 -3.70
C PHE A 195 19.93 -8.44 -2.37
N THR A 196 19.31 -9.16 -1.44
CA THR A 196 18.98 -8.63 -0.11
C THR A 196 20.25 -8.29 0.68
N VAL A 197 21.23 -9.19 0.70
CA VAL A 197 22.49 -8.99 1.44
C VAL A 197 23.28 -7.81 0.86
N ARG A 198 23.41 -7.71 -0.48
CA ARG A 198 24.21 -6.65 -1.10
C ARG A 198 23.57 -5.26 -0.99
N ASN A 199 22.23 -5.19 -1.01
CA ASN A 199 21.50 -3.93 -0.88
C ASN A 199 21.19 -3.56 0.58
N LYS A 200 21.33 -4.49 1.53
CA LYS A 200 20.98 -4.37 2.96
C LYS A 200 19.47 -4.30 3.25
N TYR A 201 18.65 -4.35 2.21
CA TYR A 201 17.20 -4.43 2.28
C TYR A 201 16.69 -5.29 1.12
N ARG A 202 15.48 -5.81 1.26
CA ARG A 202 14.83 -6.59 0.20
C ARG A 202 14.36 -5.65 -0.90
N LEU A 203 14.72 -5.95 -2.14
CA LEU A 203 14.22 -5.22 -3.30
C LEU A 203 12.85 -5.79 -3.69
N PRO A 204 11.85 -4.95 -4.00
CA PRO A 204 10.63 -5.43 -4.66
C PRO A 204 11.00 -6.07 -6.01
N SER A 205 10.30 -7.14 -6.34
CA SER A 205 10.62 -7.98 -7.50
C SER A 205 9.37 -8.42 -8.27
N MET A 206 9.56 -8.79 -9.53
CA MET A 206 8.55 -9.40 -10.40
C MET A 206 9.04 -10.75 -10.93
N ALA A 207 8.12 -11.66 -11.22
CA ALA A 207 8.41 -12.91 -11.91
C ALA A 207 7.65 -13.00 -13.25
N PHE A 208 8.32 -13.49 -14.29
CA PHE A 208 7.78 -13.70 -15.62
C PHE A 208 8.08 -15.13 -16.08
N PHE A 209 7.08 -15.80 -16.66
CA PHE A 209 7.21 -17.11 -17.30
C PHE A 209 5.98 -17.40 -18.17
N HIS A 210 5.94 -18.49 -18.93
CA HIS A 210 4.87 -18.72 -19.88
C HIS A 210 3.67 -19.48 -19.29
N ILE A 211 3.89 -20.72 -18.82
CA ILE A 211 2.82 -21.59 -18.31
C ILE A 211 2.39 -21.15 -16.90
N PRO A 212 1.10 -20.95 -16.64
CA PRO A 212 0.61 -20.50 -15.34
C PRO A 212 0.88 -21.50 -14.21
N LEU A 213 1.03 -20.98 -12.99
CA LEU A 213 1.02 -21.81 -11.77
C LEU A 213 -0.40 -22.28 -11.45
N PRO A 214 -0.58 -23.43 -10.76
CA PRO A 214 -1.89 -23.86 -10.24
C PRO A 214 -2.64 -22.76 -9.48
N GLU A 215 -1.90 -21.91 -8.77
CA GLU A 215 -2.46 -20.83 -7.97
C GLU A 215 -3.07 -19.69 -8.77
N HIS A 216 -2.81 -19.58 -10.07
CA HIS A 216 -3.53 -18.64 -10.93
C HIS A 216 -5.03 -18.96 -11.00
N GLU A 217 -5.41 -20.24 -10.84
CA GLU A 217 -6.82 -20.64 -10.73
C GLU A 217 -7.31 -20.55 -9.28
N THR A 218 -6.58 -21.15 -8.33
CA THR A 218 -7.10 -21.28 -6.95
C THR A 218 -7.20 -19.94 -6.22
N ALA A 219 -6.39 -18.93 -6.57
CA ALA A 219 -6.48 -17.57 -6.01
C ALA A 219 -7.87 -16.97 -6.15
N ARG A 220 -8.48 -17.20 -7.32
CA ARG A 220 -9.72 -16.57 -7.77
C ARG A 220 -10.92 -17.02 -6.96
N TRP A 221 -10.83 -18.19 -6.34
CA TRP A 221 -11.91 -18.73 -5.51
C TRP A 221 -12.08 -17.94 -4.20
N ALA A 222 -11.04 -17.22 -3.76
CA ALA A 222 -11.04 -16.48 -2.50
C ALA A 222 -10.79 -14.96 -2.67
N CYS A 223 -10.16 -14.56 -3.77
CA CYS A 223 -9.72 -13.18 -4.00
C CYS A 223 -10.47 -12.54 -5.18
N ARG A 224 -10.49 -11.21 -5.22
CA ARG A 224 -11.11 -10.47 -6.33
C ARG A 224 -10.27 -10.60 -7.60
N GLU A 225 -10.95 -10.91 -8.70
CA GLU A 225 -10.42 -10.94 -10.06
C GLU A 225 -10.66 -9.60 -10.77
N PHE A 226 -9.71 -9.21 -11.63
CA PHE A 226 -9.77 -8.02 -12.47
C PHE A 226 -9.35 -8.36 -13.90
N GLY A 227 -10.16 -8.02 -14.90
CA GLY A 227 -9.89 -8.34 -16.31
C GLY A 227 -10.74 -9.50 -16.81
N GLU A 228 -10.34 -10.10 -17.93
CA GLU A 228 -11.12 -11.13 -18.61
C GLU A 228 -10.56 -12.53 -18.32
N LYS A 229 -11.46 -13.46 -17.98
CA LYS A 229 -11.19 -14.90 -17.99
C LYS A 229 -12.26 -15.62 -18.80
N GLN A 230 -11.92 -15.94 -20.03
CA GLN A 230 -12.87 -16.52 -20.99
C GLN A 230 -12.56 -18.00 -21.29
N GLU A 231 -11.54 -18.59 -20.63
CA GLU A 231 -11.27 -20.03 -20.69
C GLU A 231 -10.72 -20.62 -19.38
N GLY A 232 -10.41 -21.92 -19.37
CA GLY A 232 -9.77 -22.59 -18.24
C GLY A 232 -8.33 -22.11 -18.03
N VAL A 233 -7.78 -22.35 -16.84
CA VAL A 233 -6.36 -22.11 -16.56
C VAL A 233 -5.60 -23.38 -16.90
N CYS A 234 -4.72 -23.33 -17.90
CA CYS A 234 -3.93 -24.49 -18.34
C CYS A 234 -2.58 -24.57 -17.59
N ALA A 235 -2.66 -24.68 -16.26
CA ALA A 235 -1.47 -24.85 -15.43
C ALA A 235 -0.94 -26.30 -15.42
N SER A 236 0.30 -26.47 -14.97
CA SER A 236 0.78 -27.80 -14.59
C SER A 236 -0.07 -28.37 -13.44
N ASN A 237 -0.25 -29.69 -13.39
CA ASN A 237 -0.93 -30.32 -12.25
C ASN A 237 -0.01 -30.44 -11.02
N ILE A 238 1.31 -30.26 -11.20
CA ILE A 238 2.30 -30.34 -10.12
C ILE A 238 2.61 -28.94 -9.60
N ASN A 239 2.42 -28.76 -8.30
CA ASN A 239 2.90 -27.58 -7.60
C ASN A 239 4.32 -27.83 -7.07
N SER A 240 5.31 -27.16 -7.66
CA SER A 240 6.72 -27.29 -7.26
C SER A 240 7.13 -26.42 -6.08
N GLY A 241 6.25 -25.55 -5.57
CA GLY A 241 6.52 -24.66 -4.43
C GLY A 241 7.13 -23.31 -4.80
N LEU A 242 6.99 -22.86 -6.06
CA LEU A 242 7.50 -21.55 -6.48
C LEU A 242 6.74 -20.40 -5.79
N LEU A 243 5.40 -20.42 -5.77
CA LEU A 243 4.63 -19.36 -5.09
C LEU A 243 4.92 -19.33 -3.59
N SER A 244 5.02 -20.49 -2.93
CA SER A 244 5.41 -20.53 -1.52
C SER A 244 6.79 -19.93 -1.29
N SER A 245 7.72 -20.12 -2.23
CA SER A 245 9.03 -19.47 -2.16
C SER A 245 8.90 -17.94 -2.26
N PHE A 246 8.08 -17.42 -3.16
CA PHE A 246 7.80 -15.97 -3.23
C PHE A 246 7.22 -15.43 -1.92
N ILE A 247 6.27 -16.16 -1.31
CA ILE A 247 5.67 -15.79 -0.02
C ILE A 247 6.71 -15.76 1.12
N GLU A 248 7.64 -16.71 1.14
CA GLU A 248 8.69 -16.80 2.16
C GLU A 248 9.78 -15.73 1.99
N LYS A 249 10.22 -15.49 0.74
CA LYS A 249 11.24 -14.50 0.41
C LYS A 249 10.70 -13.07 0.49
N LYS A 250 9.40 -12.88 0.22
CA LYS A 250 8.63 -11.63 0.37
C LYS A 250 9.10 -10.47 -0.53
N ASP A 251 9.90 -10.75 -1.55
CA ASP A 251 10.42 -9.79 -2.51
C ASP A 251 9.56 -9.72 -3.78
N VAL A 252 9.13 -10.87 -4.31
CA VAL A 252 8.26 -10.94 -5.49
C VAL A 252 6.85 -10.50 -5.13
N ILE A 253 6.35 -9.46 -5.80
CA ILE A 253 5.02 -8.87 -5.55
C ILE A 253 4.07 -9.01 -6.74
N GLY A 254 4.57 -9.42 -7.91
CA GLY A 254 3.78 -9.65 -9.10
C GLY A 254 4.35 -10.80 -9.93
N VAL A 255 3.47 -11.65 -10.46
CA VAL A 255 3.78 -12.81 -11.29
C VAL A 255 2.98 -12.69 -12.57
N PHE A 256 3.67 -12.67 -13.72
CA PHE A 256 3.08 -12.41 -15.03
C PHE A 256 3.30 -13.59 -15.98
N VAL A 257 2.21 -14.11 -16.54
CA VAL A 257 2.19 -15.32 -17.37
C VAL A 257 1.53 -15.10 -18.73
N GLY A 258 1.63 -16.06 -19.64
CA GLY A 258 0.98 -16.08 -20.95
C GLY A 258 0.04 -17.27 -21.11
N HIS A 259 0.16 -17.98 -22.23
CA HIS A 259 -0.34 -19.34 -22.47
C HIS A 259 -1.84 -19.46 -22.78
N ASP A 260 -2.70 -18.95 -21.91
CA ASP A 260 -4.16 -18.99 -22.12
C ASP A 260 -4.61 -17.72 -22.89
N HIS A 261 -4.94 -17.86 -24.17
CA HIS A 261 -5.16 -16.76 -25.12
C HIS A 261 -6.39 -15.90 -24.83
N ASN A 262 -7.36 -16.46 -24.11
CA ASN A 262 -8.63 -15.86 -23.74
C ASN A 262 -8.65 -15.40 -22.27
N ASN A 263 -7.48 -15.35 -21.61
CA ASN A 263 -7.31 -14.82 -20.28
C ASN A 263 -6.37 -13.62 -20.29
N ASP A 264 -6.74 -12.54 -19.59
CA ASP A 264 -5.89 -11.40 -19.27
C ASP A 264 -6.19 -10.85 -17.87
N TYR A 265 -6.80 -11.68 -17.04
CA TYR A 265 -7.15 -11.29 -15.70
C TYR A 265 -5.91 -11.17 -14.80
N MET A 266 -6.12 -10.53 -13.66
CA MET A 266 -5.20 -10.47 -12.54
C MET A 266 -5.96 -10.70 -11.24
N VAL A 267 -5.29 -11.32 -10.27
CA VAL A 267 -5.80 -11.56 -8.92
C VAL A 267 -4.83 -10.96 -7.91
N ASP A 268 -5.35 -10.16 -6.99
CA ASP A 268 -4.61 -9.72 -5.81
C ASP A 268 -4.73 -10.76 -4.69
N TRP A 269 -3.65 -11.51 -4.45
CA TRP A 269 -3.58 -12.48 -3.37
C TRP A 269 -3.31 -11.76 -2.03
N ASN A 270 -4.39 -11.28 -1.40
CA ASN A 270 -4.40 -10.74 -0.03
C ASN A 270 -3.48 -9.52 0.22
N GLY A 271 -3.11 -8.78 -0.82
CA GLY A 271 -2.21 -7.62 -0.77
C GLY A 271 -0.72 -8.00 -0.72
N TYR A 272 -0.37 -9.27 -0.95
CA TYR A 272 1.01 -9.74 -0.88
C TYR A 272 1.63 -9.97 -2.26
N ILE A 273 0.90 -10.62 -3.16
CA ILE A 273 1.36 -10.97 -4.50
C ILE A 273 0.18 -10.82 -5.48
N ALA A 274 0.43 -10.20 -6.63
CA ALA A 274 -0.49 -10.23 -7.76
C ALA A 274 -0.14 -11.38 -8.72
N LEU A 275 -1.12 -12.15 -9.16
CA LEU A 275 -0.98 -13.18 -10.20
C LEU A 275 -1.73 -12.73 -11.45
N ALA A 276 -1.07 -12.62 -12.60
CA ALA A 276 -1.63 -11.93 -13.77
C ALA A 276 -1.30 -12.62 -15.11
N TYR A 277 -2.28 -12.68 -16.00
CA TYR A 277 -2.10 -13.07 -17.39
C TYR A 277 -1.77 -11.87 -18.28
N GLY A 278 -0.87 -12.04 -19.25
CA GLY A 278 -0.69 -11.13 -20.36
C GLY A 278 -1.81 -11.31 -21.39
N ARG A 279 -2.21 -10.24 -22.07
CA ARG A 279 -3.13 -10.35 -23.20
C ARG A 279 -2.39 -10.88 -24.43
N LYS A 280 -2.95 -11.90 -25.11
CA LYS A 280 -2.41 -12.39 -26.39
C LYS A 280 -2.21 -11.26 -27.39
N THR A 281 -1.01 -11.21 -27.95
CA THR A 281 -0.62 -10.21 -28.96
C THR A 281 -0.82 -10.71 -30.38
N GLY A 282 -0.61 -12.01 -30.63
CA GLY A 282 -0.56 -12.60 -31.97
C GLY A 282 -1.90 -12.64 -32.71
N TYR A 283 -1.96 -12.14 -33.95
CA TYR A 283 -3.12 -12.34 -34.83
C TYR A 283 -3.28 -13.77 -35.39
N PRO A 284 -2.23 -14.58 -35.55
CA PRO A 284 -2.40 -16.02 -35.74
C PRO A 284 -3.19 -16.63 -34.58
N SER A 285 -4.38 -17.14 -34.90
CA SER A 285 -5.28 -17.82 -33.95
C SER A 285 -4.93 -19.30 -33.92
N ALA A 286 -4.77 -19.89 -32.74
CA ALA A 286 -4.63 -21.33 -32.56
C ALA A 286 -6.00 -22.00 -32.45
N TYR A 287 -6.96 -21.33 -31.82
CA TYR A 287 -8.34 -21.81 -31.64
C TYR A 287 -9.32 -20.62 -31.64
N ASN A 288 -10.55 -20.82 -31.14
CA ASN A 288 -11.54 -19.75 -31.03
C ASN A 288 -11.13 -18.75 -29.94
N GLU A 289 -10.56 -17.63 -30.36
CA GLU A 289 -10.05 -16.60 -29.49
C GLU A 289 -10.96 -15.36 -29.56
N VAL A 290 -11.48 -14.93 -28.41
CA VAL A 290 -12.56 -13.93 -28.32
C VAL A 290 -12.06 -12.54 -27.95
N LEU A 291 -10.88 -12.45 -27.33
CA LEU A 291 -10.29 -11.19 -26.91
C LEU A 291 -9.60 -10.47 -28.08
N SER A 292 -9.64 -9.14 -28.08
CA SER A 292 -8.86 -8.33 -29.03
C SER A 292 -7.36 -8.53 -28.83
N ARG A 293 -6.56 -8.31 -29.87
CA ARG A 293 -5.09 -8.40 -29.78
C ARG A 293 -4.51 -7.15 -29.16
N GLY A 294 -3.64 -7.34 -28.17
CA GLY A 294 -3.12 -6.27 -27.37
C GLY A 294 -1.88 -6.65 -26.59
N ALA A 295 -1.63 -5.94 -25.50
CA ALA A 295 -0.52 -6.18 -24.60
C ALA A 295 -0.89 -5.77 -23.17
N ARG A 296 -0.15 -6.29 -22.19
CA ARG A 296 -0.23 -5.77 -20.82
C ARG A 296 0.86 -4.72 -20.60
N ILE A 297 0.48 -3.62 -19.98
CA ILE A 297 1.41 -2.59 -19.49
C ILE A 297 1.58 -2.75 -17.98
N ILE A 298 2.81 -2.59 -17.51
CA ILE A 298 3.18 -2.65 -16.09
C ILE A 298 4.08 -1.46 -15.79
N ASN A 299 3.68 -0.58 -14.88
CA ASN A 299 4.47 0.57 -14.44
C ASN A 299 4.91 0.36 -13.00
N LEU A 300 6.22 0.30 -12.79
CA LEU A 300 6.84 0.18 -11.46
C LEU A 300 7.09 1.56 -10.87
N HIS A 301 7.16 1.62 -9.53
CA HIS A 301 7.48 2.83 -8.77
C HIS A 301 8.80 2.66 -8.00
N GLU A 302 9.71 3.63 -8.12
CA GLU A 302 11.11 3.47 -7.69
C GLU A 302 11.28 3.16 -6.19
N ASP A 303 10.53 3.83 -5.32
CA ASP A 303 10.71 3.78 -3.86
C ASP A 303 9.53 3.11 -3.12
N GLU A 304 8.65 2.44 -3.86
CA GLU A 304 7.44 1.81 -3.33
C GLU A 304 7.32 0.39 -3.90
N ALA A 305 7.05 -0.60 -3.05
CA ALA A 305 6.75 -1.96 -3.48
C ALA A 305 5.33 -2.01 -4.06
N SER A 306 5.15 -1.36 -5.19
CA SER A 306 3.87 -1.12 -5.83
C SER A 306 4.03 -0.96 -7.33
N PHE A 307 2.99 -1.30 -8.07
CA PHE A 307 2.94 -1.12 -9.50
C PHE A 307 1.50 -0.85 -9.94
N ASP A 308 1.35 -0.20 -11.08
CA ASP A 308 0.08 -0.15 -11.80
C ASP A 308 0.15 -1.00 -13.08
N SER A 309 -0.98 -1.57 -13.48
CA SER A 309 -1.08 -2.37 -14.69
C SER A 309 -2.42 -2.17 -15.37
N TYR A 310 -2.41 -2.22 -16.69
CA TYR A 310 -3.60 -2.16 -17.53
C TYR A 310 -3.36 -2.91 -18.82
N ILE A 311 -4.44 -3.17 -19.56
CA ILE A 311 -4.36 -3.76 -20.89
C ILE A 311 -4.52 -2.68 -21.96
N ILE A 312 -3.75 -2.77 -23.03
CA ILE A 312 -3.86 -1.90 -24.20
C ILE A 312 -4.15 -2.72 -25.46
N ASP A 313 -5.02 -2.19 -26.33
CA ASP A 313 -5.15 -2.60 -27.73
C ASP A 313 -5.20 -1.36 -28.64
N LEU A 314 -5.42 -1.53 -29.94
CA LEU A 314 -5.50 -0.40 -30.89
C LEU A 314 -6.71 0.53 -30.67
N LYS A 315 -7.71 0.12 -29.87
CA LYS A 315 -8.91 0.91 -29.58
C LYS A 315 -8.79 1.70 -28.28
N GLY A 316 -7.93 1.29 -27.35
CA GLY A 316 -7.70 2.03 -26.11
C GLY A 316 -7.08 1.20 -24.99
N THR A 317 -7.25 1.67 -23.75
CA THR A 317 -6.77 1.01 -22.54
C THR A 317 -7.93 0.54 -21.66
N TYR A 318 -7.73 -0.57 -20.96
CA TYR A 318 -8.76 -1.26 -20.19
C TYR A 318 -8.17 -1.81 -18.87
N PHE A 319 -9.05 -2.08 -17.91
CA PHE A 319 -8.70 -2.82 -16.69
C PHE A 319 -7.52 -2.24 -15.89
N HIS A 320 -7.53 -0.93 -15.66
CA HIS A 320 -6.51 -0.26 -14.83
C HIS A 320 -6.56 -0.74 -13.38
N TYR A 321 -5.41 -1.18 -12.87
CA TYR A 321 -5.24 -1.72 -11.52
C TYR A 321 -3.99 -1.18 -10.84
N MET A 322 -4.07 -0.89 -9.54
CA MET A 322 -2.92 -0.54 -8.69
C MET A 322 -2.72 -1.64 -7.67
N PHE A 323 -1.53 -2.23 -7.66
CA PHE A 323 -1.08 -3.10 -6.59
C PHE A 323 -0.14 -2.34 -5.66
N GLU A 324 -0.35 -2.45 -4.35
CA GLU A 324 0.56 -1.93 -3.34
C GLU A 324 0.81 -3.04 -2.32
N GLN A 325 2.07 -3.46 -2.18
CA GLN A 325 2.44 -4.54 -1.27
C GLN A 325 2.20 -4.10 0.17
N LYS A 326 1.29 -4.82 0.80
CA LYS A 326 0.88 -4.59 2.18
C LYS A 326 2.04 -4.72 3.15
N ASN A 327 2.11 -3.79 4.11
CA ASN A 327 3.16 -3.74 5.13
C ASN A 327 4.60 -3.76 4.57
N GLN A 328 4.81 -3.31 3.32
CA GLN A 328 6.13 -3.35 2.65
C GLN A 328 6.76 -4.76 2.72
N GLY A 329 5.91 -5.78 2.64
CA GLY A 329 6.32 -7.18 2.65
C GLY A 329 6.91 -7.65 3.98
N THR A 330 6.83 -6.93 5.11
CA THR A 330 7.31 -7.48 6.39
C THR A 330 6.31 -8.45 7.02
N ASN A 331 5.04 -8.37 6.64
CA ASN A 331 3.89 -9.01 7.29
C ASN A 331 3.65 -8.55 8.73
N ILE A 332 4.25 -7.42 9.13
CA ILE A 332 4.02 -6.79 10.44
C ILE A 332 3.11 -5.58 10.19
N PRO A 333 1.83 -5.65 10.61
CA PRO A 333 0.93 -4.51 10.59
C PRO A 333 1.55 -3.29 11.26
N ARG A 334 1.51 -2.13 10.60
CA ARG A 334 2.05 -0.89 11.18
C ARG A 334 1.35 0.32 10.59
N PHE A 335 1.35 1.41 11.33
CA PHE A 335 0.91 2.71 10.85
C PHE A 335 1.87 3.25 9.79
N SER A 336 1.31 3.66 8.66
CA SER A 336 1.99 4.46 7.64
C SER A 336 1.71 5.96 7.78
N GLY A 337 0.80 6.35 8.68
CA GLY A 337 0.51 7.75 8.94
C GLY A 337 -0.39 8.01 10.14
N SER A 338 -0.52 9.29 10.47
CA SER A 338 -1.29 9.76 11.61
C SER A 338 -2.09 11.01 11.27
N PHE A 339 -3.24 11.17 11.89
CA PHE A 339 -3.90 12.47 12.03
C PHE A 339 -3.15 13.36 13.02
N ILE A 340 -3.28 14.67 12.86
CA ILE A 340 -2.83 15.67 13.83
C ILE A 340 -3.81 16.85 13.89
N GLN A 341 -4.10 17.27 15.12
CA GLN A 341 -5.06 18.30 15.44
C GLN A 341 -4.37 19.65 15.62
N GLU A 342 -5.00 20.71 15.11
CA GLU A 342 -4.46 22.07 15.09
C GLU A 342 -4.07 22.58 16.49
N TYR A 343 -4.89 22.29 17.52
CA TYR A 343 -4.65 22.79 18.88
C TYR A 343 -3.33 22.27 19.48
N LEU A 344 -2.91 21.03 19.15
CA LEU A 344 -1.67 20.45 19.68
C LEU A 344 -0.45 21.20 19.15
N VAL A 345 -0.54 21.65 17.90
CA VAL A 345 0.59 22.21 17.14
C VAL A 345 0.58 23.73 17.09
N ALA A 346 -0.41 24.38 17.71
CA ALA A 346 -0.60 25.83 17.66
C ALA A 346 0.66 26.63 18.04
N ASN A 347 1.44 26.13 18.99
CA ASN A 347 2.64 26.78 19.52
C ASN A 347 3.96 26.14 19.06
N TRP A 348 3.92 25.19 18.11
CA TRP A 348 5.15 24.53 17.65
C TRP A 348 5.97 25.45 16.74
N ASP A 349 7.28 25.46 16.98
CA ASP A 349 8.28 26.02 16.09
C ASP A 349 8.78 24.97 15.09
N ASP A 350 9.66 25.38 14.18
CA ASP A 350 10.19 24.48 13.14
C ASP A 350 11.01 23.34 13.73
N ALA A 351 11.76 23.60 14.82
CA ALA A 351 12.55 22.57 15.48
C ALA A 351 11.66 21.50 16.13
N ARG A 352 10.54 21.89 16.74
CA ARG A 352 9.57 20.95 17.30
C ARG A 352 8.88 20.13 16.21
N TRP A 353 8.52 20.75 15.09
CA TRP A 353 7.98 20.05 13.92
C TRP A 353 8.98 19.04 13.36
N ASP A 354 10.25 19.43 13.18
CA ASP A 354 11.30 18.55 12.67
C ASP A 354 11.46 17.31 13.55
N ARG A 355 11.48 17.47 14.88
CA ARG A 355 11.51 16.33 15.81
C ARG A 355 10.28 15.42 15.69
N GLU A 356 9.10 15.97 15.42
CA GLU A 356 7.89 15.15 15.20
C GLU A 356 7.98 14.35 13.90
N MET A 357 8.45 14.99 12.82
CA MET A 357 8.64 14.32 11.53
C MET A 357 9.72 13.23 11.60
N GLU A 358 10.80 13.47 12.36
CA GLU A 358 11.82 12.46 12.65
C GLU A 358 11.25 11.25 13.38
N MET A 359 10.43 11.48 14.42
CA MET A 359 9.73 10.42 15.14
C MET A 359 8.77 9.63 14.23
N PHE A 360 8.05 10.29 13.32
CA PHE A 360 7.22 9.60 12.33
C PHE A 360 8.04 8.71 11.40
N LYS A 361 9.17 9.20 10.87
CA LYS A 361 10.06 8.38 10.03
C LYS A 361 10.62 7.18 10.79
N GLU A 362 11.01 7.37 12.05
CA GLU A 362 11.50 6.29 12.92
C GLU A 362 10.43 5.19 13.08
N ALA A 363 9.17 5.61 13.22
CA ALA A 363 8.00 4.72 13.27
C ALA A 363 7.58 4.13 11.91
N GLY A 364 8.27 4.46 10.81
CA GLY A 364 7.96 4.02 9.45
C GLY A 364 6.78 4.71 8.79
N MET A 365 6.30 5.83 9.36
CA MET A 365 5.21 6.62 8.81
C MET A 365 5.71 7.52 7.67
N LYS A 366 4.89 7.59 6.61
CA LYS A 366 5.09 8.40 5.42
C LYS A 366 4.07 9.53 5.30
N TYR A 367 2.92 9.39 5.97
CA TYR A 367 1.77 10.28 5.81
C TYR A 367 1.42 11.02 7.09
N LEU A 368 1.05 12.28 6.96
CA LEU A 368 0.42 13.06 8.04
C LEU A 368 -0.85 13.70 7.49
N ILE A 369 -1.95 13.54 8.21
CA ILE A 369 -3.24 14.12 7.86
C ILE A 369 -3.45 15.35 8.75
N TYR A 370 -3.33 16.53 8.15
CA TYR A 370 -3.49 17.81 8.83
C TYR A 370 -4.86 18.39 8.48
N ALA A 371 -5.78 18.44 9.45
CA ALA A 371 -7.15 18.87 9.19
C ALA A 371 -7.80 19.58 10.38
N PRO A 372 -8.81 20.44 10.13
CA PRO A 372 -9.16 21.07 8.83
C PRO A 372 -8.27 22.28 8.51
N ALA A 373 -8.21 22.72 7.25
CA ALA A 373 -7.58 23.99 6.85
C ALA A 373 -8.44 25.21 7.20
N LEU A 374 -9.76 25.06 7.10
CA LEU A 374 -10.76 26.07 7.45
C LEU A 374 -11.81 25.45 8.38
N LEU A 375 -12.02 26.04 9.55
CA LEU A 375 -13.03 25.62 10.52
C LEU A 375 -14.07 26.73 10.68
N THR A 376 -15.35 26.38 10.58
CA THR A 376 -16.46 27.26 10.98
C THR A 376 -17.13 26.68 12.21
N ASP A 377 -17.11 27.42 13.32
CA ASP A 377 -17.76 26.98 14.56
C ASP A 377 -19.29 27.10 14.48
N GLU A 378 -19.99 26.54 15.48
CA GLU A 378 -21.46 26.58 15.54
C GLU A 378 -22.06 28.00 15.51
N LYS A 379 -21.29 29.02 15.87
CA LYS A 379 -21.70 30.44 15.87
C LYS A 379 -21.42 31.12 14.53
N GLY A 380 -20.92 30.37 13.53
CA GLY A 380 -20.55 30.89 12.21
C GLY A 380 -19.21 31.62 12.20
N LYS A 381 -18.39 31.50 13.24
CA LYS A 381 -17.05 32.10 13.27
C LYS A 381 -16.09 31.20 12.50
N THR A 382 -15.54 31.73 11.43
CA THR A 382 -14.54 31.01 10.62
C THR A 382 -13.11 31.33 11.04
N THR A 383 -12.26 30.29 11.15
CA THR A 383 -10.82 30.36 11.39
C THR A 383 -10.06 29.54 10.34
N THR A 384 -8.82 29.94 10.04
CA THR A 384 -7.93 29.19 9.12
C THR A 384 -6.53 29.04 9.70
N ASN A 385 -5.86 27.94 9.34
CA ASN A 385 -4.48 27.66 9.71
C ASN A 385 -3.43 28.12 8.67
N TYR A 386 -3.92 28.87 7.68
CA TYR A 386 -3.15 29.51 6.62
C TYR A 386 -3.71 30.92 6.33
N PRO A 387 -2.93 31.79 5.66
CA PRO A 387 -3.41 33.09 5.20
C PRO A 387 -4.50 32.92 4.12
N SER A 388 -5.73 33.33 4.42
CA SER A 388 -6.89 33.14 3.54
C SER A 388 -7.64 34.44 3.30
N SER A 389 -8.26 34.59 2.12
CA SER A 389 -9.22 35.67 1.86
C SER A 389 -10.61 35.39 2.44
N LEU A 390 -10.89 34.13 2.82
CA LEU A 390 -12.18 33.65 3.32
C LEU A 390 -12.41 33.98 4.80
N THR A 391 -11.39 34.44 5.51
CA THR A 391 -11.44 34.74 6.95
C THR A 391 -10.81 36.09 7.28
N LYS A 392 -11.16 36.68 8.43
CA LYS A 392 -10.51 37.93 8.87
C LYS A 392 -9.10 37.63 9.38
N LYS A 393 -8.13 38.51 9.13
CA LYS A 393 -6.71 38.33 9.52
C LYS A 393 -6.49 37.88 10.98
N LYS A 394 -7.28 38.37 11.94
CA LYS A 394 -7.18 38.00 13.37
C LYS A 394 -7.64 36.57 13.71
N GLN A 395 -8.26 35.89 12.75
CA GLN A 395 -8.78 34.52 12.84
C GLN A 395 -7.92 33.53 12.05
N GLN A 396 -6.75 33.98 11.62
CA GLN A 396 -5.79 33.20 10.84
C GLN A 396 -4.58 32.91 11.71
N ASN A 397 -4.05 31.70 11.58
CA ASN A 397 -2.68 31.39 11.97
C ASN A 397 -1.92 30.81 10.77
N LYS A 398 -0.63 30.51 10.93
CA LYS A 398 0.24 30.02 9.84
C LYS A 398 0.87 28.67 10.18
N THR A 399 0.15 27.83 10.93
CA THR A 399 0.68 26.53 11.38
C THR A 399 0.84 25.54 10.23
N LEU A 400 -0.02 25.60 9.20
CA LEU A 400 0.06 24.70 8.04
C LEU A 400 1.37 24.85 7.26
N GLU A 401 1.83 26.09 7.02
CA GLU A 401 3.08 26.32 6.29
C GLU A 401 4.31 25.79 7.05
N LYS A 402 4.29 25.83 8.39
CA LYS A 402 5.34 25.22 9.22
C LYS A 402 5.36 23.70 9.05
N CYS A 403 4.18 23.08 9.07
CA CYS A 403 4.02 21.64 8.81
C CYS A 403 4.58 21.27 7.43
N LEU A 404 4.15 21.94 6.36
CA LEU A 404 4.59 21.67 4.99
C LEU A 404 6.09 21.84 4.81
N ARG A 405 6.68 22.89 5.41
CA ARG A 405 8.12 23.13 5.37
C ARG A 405 8.91 22.00 6.01
N SER A 406 8.52 21.57 7.21
CA SER A 406 9.18 20.47 7.92
C SER A 406 8.95 19.12 7.21
N ALA A 407 7.75 18.91 6.68
CA ALA A 407 7.40 17.71 5.93
C ALA A 407 8.24 17.56 4.65
N GLN A 408 8.42 18.64 3.88
CA GLN A 408 9.26 18.65 2.67
C GLN A 408 10.72 18.32 3.02
N LYS A 409 11.25 18.95 4.08
CA LYS A 409 12.61 18.65 4.57
C LYS A 409 12.78 17.18 4.96
N ASN A 410 11.73 16.54 5.47
CA ASN A 410 11.78 15.20 6.03
C ASN A 410 11.19 14.11 5.11
N GLY A 411 10.69 14.45 3.92
CA GLY A 411 10.06 13.47 3.02
C GLY A 411 8.74 12.89 3.57
N ILE A 412 7.99 13.66 4.35
CA ILE A 412 6.64 13.29 4.80
C ILE A 412 5.60 13.88 3.85
N LYS A 413 4.65 13.05 3.42
CA LYS A 413 3.54 13.39 2.54
C LYS A 413 2.35 13.88 3.39
N ILE A 414 1.82 15.07 3.08
CA ILE A 414 0.72 15.69 3.82
C ILE A 414 -0.59 15.56 3.04
N PHE A 415 -1.60 15.00 3.70
CA PHE A 415 -2.99 15.17 3.31
C PHE A 415 -3.56 16.39 4.02
N ILE A 416 -4.04 17.36 3.26
CA ILE A 416 -4.60 18.59 3.82
C ILE A 416 -6.13 18.47 3.85
N GLY A 417 -6.70 18.57 5.05
CA GLY A 417 -8.13 18.67 5.24
C GLY A 417 -8.67 19.96 4.67
N LEU A 418 -9.75 19.91 3.88
CA LEU A 418 -10.38 21.10 3.31
C LEU A 418 -11.07 21.96 4.41
N ASN A 419 -12.37 22.19 4.29
CA ASN A 419 -13.16 22.89 5.28
C ASN A 419 -13.97 21.92 6.15
N PHE A 420 -14.30 22.39 7.35
CA PHE A 420 -15.27 21.77 8.23
C PHE A 420 -16.19 22.83 8.84
N ASN A 421 -17.43 22.46 9.10
CA ASN A 421 -18.42 23.31 9.76
C ASN A 421 -19.11 22.50 10.87
N ASP A 422 -19.02 22.96 12.11
CA ASP A 422 -19.57 22.25 13.28
C ASP A 422 -21.09 22.01 13.19
N ARG A 423 -21.80 22.79 12.36
CA ARG A 423 -23.22 22.54 12.07
C ARG A 423 -23.49 21.19 11.41
N TRP A 424 -22.47 20.51 10.88
CA TRP A 424 -22.55 19.14 10.34
C TRP A 424 -23.28 18.19 11.30
N TRP A 425 -23.00 18.28 12.60
CA TRP A 425 -23.58 17.41 13.63
C TRP A 425 -25.05 17.68 13.95
N LYS A 426 -25.63 18.76 13.40
CA LYS A 426 -26.98 19.25 13.71
C LYS A 426 -27.84 19.45 12.48
N VAL A 427 -27.26 19.39 11.28
CA VAL A 427 -27.96 19.61 10.02
C VAL A 427 -28.69 18.33 9.58
N ASP A 428 -29.93 18.48 9.14
CA ASP A 428 -30.73 17.38 8.58
C ASP A 428 -30.39 17.12 7.10
N TYR A 429 -29.10 16.94 6.79
CA TYR A 429 -28.60 16.63 5.44
C TYR A 429 -29.18 17.53 4.32
N ASP A 430 -29.39 18.81 4.62
CA ASP A 430 -29.81 19.83 3.64
C ASP A 430 -28.81 19.85 2.48
N ALA A 431 -29.30 19.48 1.29
CA ALA A 431 -28.48 19.34 0.10
C ALA A 431 -27.85 20.66 -0.33
N ASP A 432 -28.62 21.76 -0.34
CA ASP A 432 -28.12 23.06 -0.80
C ASP A 432 -27.07 23.59 0.17
N TRP A 433 -27.31 23.42 1.48
CA TRP A 433 -26.31 23.77 2.48
C TRP A 433 -25.04 22.94 2.33
N LEU A 434 -25.16 21.61 2.20
CA LEU A 434 -24.00 20.73 2.09
C LEU A 434 -23.16 21.07 0.84
N ILE A 435 -23.81 21.26 -0.31
CA ILE A 435 -23.14 21.66 -1.55
C ILE A 435 -22.44 23.01 -1.39
N SER A 436 -23.08 23.99 -0.75
CA SER A 436 -22.42 25.28 -0.46
C SER A 436 -21.16 25.12 0.40
N GLN A 437 -21.13 24.14 1.31
CA GLN A 437 -19.93 23.84 2.09
C GLN A 437 -18.85 23.19 1.22
N MET A 438 -19.21 22.30 0.28
CA MET A 438 -18.25 21.73 -0.65
C MET A 438 -17.62 22.81 -1.55
N GLU A 439 -18.40 23.80 -1.99
CA GLU A 439 -17.90 24.94 -2.76
C GLU A 439 -16.92 25.82 -1.96
N ILE A 440 -17.12 25.97 -0.64
CA ILE A 440 -16.12 26.60 0.24
C ILE A 440 -14.84 25.75 0.25
N GLY A 441 -14.96 24.43 0.34
CA GLY A 441 -13.83 23.49 0.23
C GLY A 441 -13.05 23.64 -1.08
N ASN A 442 -13.74 23.83 -2.20
CA ASN A 442 -13.10 24.10 -3.50
C ASN A 442 -12.28 25.40 -3.48
N LYS A 443 -12.84 26.48 -2.90
CA LYS A 443 -12.11 27.76 -2.74
C LYS A 443 -10.88 27.61 -1.83
N VAL A 444 -10.99 26.81 -0.76
CA VAL A 444 -9.86 26.49 0.11
C VAL A 444 -8.77 25.74 -0.66
N ALA A 445 -9.15 24.76 -1.49
CA ALA A 445 -8.20 24.03 -2.32
C ALA A 445 -7.48 24.96 -3.31
N ASP A 446 -8.19 25.87 -3.97
CA ASP A 446 -7.61 26.85 -4.89
C ASP A 446 -6.57 27.75 -4.20
N GLU A 447 -6.89 28.30 -3.02
CA GLU A 447 -5.97 29.12 -2.24
C GLU A 447 -4.72 28.32 -1.82
N LEU A 448 -4.90 27.09 -1.32
CA LEU A 448 -3.80 26.27 -0.85
C LEU A 448 -2.85 25.84 -1.98
N VAL A 449 -3.39 25.47 -3.16
CA VAL A 449 -2.57 25.12 -4.33
C VAL A 449 -1.76 26.33 -4.77
N SER A 450 -2.41 27.49 -4.89
CA SER A 450 -1.74 28.73 -5.28
C SER A 450 -0.65 29.17 -4.29
N LEU A 451 -0.84 28.91 -2.99
CA LEU A 451 0.12 29.33 -1.96
C LEU A 451 1.29 28.35 -1.81
N TYR A 452 1.04 27.05 -1.93
CA TYR A 452 1.93 26.03 -1.37
C TYR A 452 2.36 24.93 -2.33
N LYS A 453 1.63 24.62 -3.40
CA LYS A 453 1.95 23.43 -4.22
C LYS A 453 3.30 23.57 -4.94
N GLU A 454 3.61 24.73 -5.51
CA GLU A 454 4.90 24.98 -6.16
C GLU A 454 6.05 25.03 -5.13
N LYS A 455 5.78 25.54 -3.93
CA LYS A 455 6.77 25.69 -2.86
C LYS A 455 7.11 24.37 -2.16
N TYR A 456 6.14 23.47 -2.05
CA TYR A 456 6.23 22.20 -1.34
C TYR A 456 5.68 21.04 -2.19
N PRO A 457 6.23 20.78 -3.38
CA PRO A 457 5.64 19.87 -4.36
C PRO A 457 5.51 18.43 -3.85
N ASP A 458 6.48 17.95 -3.06
CA ASP A 458 6.52 16.57 -2.57
C ASP A 458 5.75 16.40 -1.25
N ALA A 459 5.73 17.44 -0.42
CA ALA A 459 5.02 17.41 0.86
C ALA A 459 3.51 17.63 0.69
N MET A 460 3.06 18.55 -0.17
CA MET A 460 1.63 18.74 -0.44
C MET A 460 1.12 17.62 -1.36
N TYR A 461 0.69 16.51 -0.76
CA TYR A 461 0.50 15.24 -1.44
C TYR A 461 -0.95 14.93 -1.81
N GLY A 462 -1.89 15.18 -0.89
CA GLY A 462 -3.29 14.80 -1.08
C GLY A 462 -4.28 15.67 -0.31
N TRP A 463 -5.55 15.36 -0.50
CA TRP A 463 -6.67 16.06 0.14
C TRP A 463 -7.37 15.14 1.13
N TYR A 464 -7.83 15.69 2.25
CA TYR A 464 -8.70 14.98 3.19
C TYR A 464 -10.09 15.61 3.22
N TRP A 465 -11.10 14.80 2.96
CA TRP A 465 -12.50 15.18 3.05
C TRP A 465 -12.95 15.02 4.51
N VAL A 466 -13.05 16.17 5.21
CA VAL A 466 -13.13 16.23 6.68
C VAL A 466 -14.49 15.79 7.24
N TRP A 467 -15.49 15.61 6.40
CA TRP A 467 -16.87 15.39 6.80
C TRP A 467 -17.08 13.92 7.21
N GLU A 468 -17.25 13.70 8.51
CA GLU A 468 -17.37 12.37 9.09
C GLU A 468 -18.79 11.81 8.92
N VAL A 469 -18.93 10.84 8.01
CA VAL A 469 -20.20 10.15 7.70
C VAL A 469 -20.37 8.93 8.60
N ASP A 470 -21.57 8.75 9.15
CA ASP A 470 -21.93 7.67 10.06
C ASP A 470 -22.88 6.63 9.46
N ASN A 471 -23.13 5.55 10.20
CA ASN A 471 -24.08 4.49 9.86
C ASN A 471 -25.54 4.77 10.29
N LEU A 472 -25.87 6.04 10.55
CA LEU A 472 -27.19 6.47 11.01
C LEU A 472 -27.89 7.35 9.97
N ASN A 473 -27.19 8.38 9.54
CA ASN A 473 -27.81 9.50 8.87
C ASN A 473 -27.89 9.33 7.36
N CYS A 474 -27.15 8.40 6.75
CA CYS A 474 -27.08 8.21 5.30
C CYS A 474 -27.73 6.90 4.82
N MET A 475 -28.71 6.37 5.55
CA MET A 475 -29.26 5.04 5.26
C MET A 475 -30.34 5.01 4.16
N THR A 476 -30.87 6.16 3.72
CA THR A 476 -31.87 6.24 2.63
C THR A 476 -31.21 6.55 1.28
N ALA A 477 -31.83 6.10 0.18
CA ALA A 477 -31.32 6.36 -1.17
C ALA A 477 -31.20 7.86 -1.49
N GLU A 478 -32.15 8.67 -1.01
CA GLU A 478 -32.12 10.13 -1.17
C GLU A 478 -30.87 10.73 -0.49
N ARG A 479 -30.60 10.36 0.77
CA ARG A 479 -29.45 10.87 1.50
C ARG A 479 -28.12 10.36 0.92
N GLN A 480 -28.09 9.12 0.43
CA GLN A 480 -26.94 8.57 -0.31
C GLN A 480 -26.65 9.38 -1.58
N ALA A 481 -27.69 9.77 -2.33
CA ALA A 481 -27.54 10.61 -3.52
C ALA A 481 -27.05 12.03 -3.18
N ILE A 482 -27.53 12.62 -2.08
CA ILE A 482 -27.06 13.93 -1.59
C ILE A 482 -25.58 13.85 -1.20
N LEU A 483 -25.19 12.81 -0.44
CA LEU A 483 -23.80 12.57 -0.07
C LEU A 483 -22.90 12.38 -1.30
N ALA A 484 -23.33 11.56 -2.27
CA ALA A 484 -22.59 11.35 -3.50
C ALA A 484 -22.41 12.66 -4.29
N ARG A 485 -23.44 13.50 -4.34
CA ARG A 485 -23.37 14.83 -4.99
C ARG A 485 -22.39 15.76 -4.27
N ALA A 486 -22.37 15.75 -2.95
CA ALA A 486 -21.41 16.52 -2.15
C ALA A 486 -19.97 16.06 -2.43
N LEU A 487 -19.71 14.75 -2.37
CA LEU A 487 -18.41 14.18 -2.71
C LEU A 487 -17.99 14.57 -4.15
N ASN A 488 -18.89 14.43 -5.12
CA ASN A 488 -18.62 14.75 -6.52
C ASN A 488 -18.29 16.24 -6.73
N THR A 489 -18.90 17.14 -5.95
CA THR A 489 -18.61 18.59 -6.01
C THR A 489 -17.14 18.89 -5.70
N ASN A 490 -16.55 18.16 -4.75
CA ASN A 490 -15.10 18.27 -4.48
C ASN A 490 -14.28 17.42 -5.44
N LEU A 491 -14.65 16.16 -5.70
CA LEU A 491 -13.91 15.25 -6.59
C LEU A 491 -13.72 15.86 -7.98
N ASP A 492 -14.77 16.44 -8.58
CA ASP A 492 -14.72 17.00 -9.93
C ASP A 492 -13.84 18.25 -9.99
N HIS A 493 -13.84 19.06 -8.94
CA HIS A 493 -12.98 20.25 -8.83
C HIS A 493 -11.52 19.84 -8.66
N LEU A 494 -11.24 18.96 -7.71
CA LEU A 494 -9.89 18.48 -7.39
C LEU A 494 -9.27 17.66 -8.54
N SER A 495 -10.09 16.97 -9.33
CA SER A 495 -9.66 16.28 -10.55
C SER A 495 -9.06 17.25 -11.58
N LYS A 496 -9.63 18.46 -11.70
CA LYS A 496 -9.16 19.50 -12.60
C LYS A 496 -7.96 20.26 -12.02
N LEU A 497 -8.04 20.59 -10.73
CA LEU A 497 -7.02 21.41 -10.06
C LEU A 497 -5.73 20.62 -9.80
N THR A 498 -5.84 19.38 -9.32
CA THR A 498 -4.72 18.55 -8.89
C THR A 498 -4.95 17.08 -9.28
N PRO A 499 -4.85 16.74 -10.58
CA PRO A 499 -5.15 15.38 -11.06
C PRO A 499 -4.27 14.30 -10.44
N GLY A 500 -3.05 14.63 -10.00
CA GLY A 500 -2.12 13.71 -9.36
C GLY A 500 -2.22 13.62 -7.83
N MET A 501 -3.13 14.35 -7.17
CA MET A 501 -3.27 14.35 -5.71
C MET A 501 -4.53 13.58 -5.29
N PRO A 502 -4.43 12.47 -4.55
CA PRO A 502 -5.59 11.68 -4.14
C PRO A 502 -6.45 12.40 -3.08
N LEU A 503 -7.74 12.11 -3.06
CA LEU A 503 -8.68 12.49 -2.01
C LEU A 503 -8.88 11.30 -1.06
N MET A 504 -8.84 11.56 0.24
CA MET A 504 -9.10 10.59 1.30
C MET A 504 -10.38 10.96 2.05
N LEU A 505 -11.23 9.98 2.39
CA LEU A 505 -12.30 10.13 3.38
C LEU A 505 -12.16 9.12 4.52
N SER A 506 -12.57 9.49 5.74
CA SER A 506 -12.49 8.63 6.93
C SER A 506 -13.81 8.64 7.72
N PRO A 507 -14.83 7.88 7.24
CA PRO A 507 -16.11 7.78 7.94
C PRO A 507 -16.00 6.92 9.21
N PHE A 508 -17.04 6.94 10.04
CA PHE A 508 -17.11 6.18 11.29
C PHE A 508 -18.41 5.39 11.41
N MET A 509 -18.48 4.50 12.39
CA MET A 509 -19.66 3.68 12.64
C MET A 509 -19.82 3.35 14.13
N ASN A 510 -21.05 3.00 14.51
CA ASN A 510 -21.35 2.54 15.85
C ASN A 510 -22.25 1.30 15.81
N HIS A 511 -21.79 0.15 16.28
CA HIS A 511 -22.57 -1.10 16.26
C HIS A 511 -23.80 -1.09 17.16
N LYS A 512 -23.91 -0.13 18.09
CA LYS A 512 -25.04 -0.03 19.03
C LYS A 512 -26.23 0.72 18.46
N VAL A 513 -26.05 1.46 17.35
CA VAL A 513 -27.05 2.35 16.77
C VAL A 513 -26.95 2.37 15.25
N GLY A 514 -28.06 2.60 14.55
CA GLY A 514 -28.05 2.70 13.08
C GLY A 514 -28.04 1.35 12.38
N GLY A 515 -27.63 1.35 11.11
CA GLY A 515 -27.57 0.14 10.29
C GLY A 515 -26.44 -0.79 10.76
N ASN A 516 -26.61 -2.10 10.60
CA ASN A 516 -25.60 -3.10 10.90
C ASN A 516 -24.48 -3.13 9.84
N ALA A 517 -23.50 -4.03 10.00
CA ALA A 517 -22.35 -4.16 9.08
C ALA A 517 -22.75 -4.39 7.61
N GLU A 518 -23.76 -5.23 7.36
CA GLU A 518 -24.28 -5.52 6.02
C GLU A 518 -24.94 -4.28 5.40
N GLU A 519 -25.83 -3.64 6.15
CA GLU A 519 -26.56 -2.45 5.70
C GLU A 519 -25.62 -1.28 5.44
N TYR A 520 -24.60 -1.11 6.29
CA TYR A 520 -23.59 -0.06 6.13
C TYR A 520 -22.66 -0.34 4.94
N GLY A 521 -22.26 -1.59 4.73
CA GLY A 521 -21.55 -2.01 3.52
C GLY A 521 -22.36 -1.71 2.26
N LYS A 522 -23.66 -2.04 2.27
CA LYS A 522 -24.54 -1.78 1.12
C LYS A 522 -24.76 -0.29 0.87
N MET A 523 -24.88 0.52 1.92
CA MET A 523 -24.93 1.97 1.83
C MET A 523 -23.70 2.52 1.10
N TRP A 524 -22.49 2.08 1.45
CA TRP A 524 -21.27 2.52 0.79
C TRP A 524 -21.15 2.02 -0.65
N GLU A 525 -21.56 0.79 -0.94
CA GLU A 525 -21.64 0.28 -2.32
C GLU A 525 -22.48 1.21 -3.21
N ASN A 526 -23.65 1.63 -2.73
CA ASN A 526 -24.54 2.53 -3.46
C ASN A 526 -23.93 3.93 -3.64
N VAL A 527 -23.21 4.45 -2.64
CA VAL A 527 -22.51 5.75 -2.73
C VAL A 527 -21.33 5.66 -3.71
N PHE A 528 -20.56 4.58 -3.68
CA PHE A 528 -19.45 4.37 -4.60
C PHE A 528 -19.89 4.26 -6.07
N ALA A 529 -21.04 3.65 -6.33
CA ALA A 529 -21.63 3.58 -7.66
C ALA A 529 -21.95 4.97 -8.24
N GLN A 530 -22.26 5.96 -7.39
CA GLN A 530 -22.68 7.31 -7.80
C GLN A 530 -21.55 8.35 -7.76
N THR A 531 -20.40 8.01 -7.20
CA THR A 531 -19.29 8.95 -7.00
C THR A 531 -18.25 8.88 -8.10
N HIS A 532 -17.51 9.97 -8.32
CA HIS A 532 -16.45 10.07 -9.32
C HIS A 532 -15.06 9.83 -8.73
N PHE A 533 -14.94 8.96 -7.72
CA PHE A 533 -13.63 8.60 -7.16
C PHE A 533 -12.68 8.17 -8.28
N ARG A 534 -11.52 8.80 -8.27
CA ARG A 534 -10.44 8.54 -9.21
C ARG A 534 -9.65 7.32 -8.74
N PHE A 535 -8.90 6.78 -9.69
CA PHE A 535 -7.86 5.83 -9.39
C PHE A 535 -6.87 6.41 -8.38
N GLY A 536 -6.66 5.71 -7.26
CA GLY A 536 -5.77 6.13 -6.19
C GLY A 536 -6.42 6.97 -5.08
N ASP A 537 -7.68 7.39 -5.22
CA ASP A 537 -8.44 7.96 -4.09
C ASP A 537 -8.64 6.89 -2.98
N ILE A 538 -8.86 7.33 -1.75
CA ILE A 538 -8.70 6.50 -0.55
C ILE A 538 -9.97 6.53 0.32
N PHE A 539 -10.52 5.35 0.59
CA PHE A 539 -11.53 5.12 1.62
C PHE A 539 -10.86 4.54 2.87
N ALA A 540 -10.85 5.31 3.98
CA ALA A 540 -10.10 5.01 5.20
C ALA A 540 -10.99 5.05 6.46
N PRO A 541 -12.02 4.19 6.60
CA PRO A 541 -12.91 4.22 7.76
C PRO A 541 -12.17 4.07 9.09
N GLN A 542 -12.69 4.77 10.08
CA GLN A 542 -12.29 4.64 11.48
C GLN A 542 -12.63 3.23 11.98
N ASP A 543 -11.76 2.67 12.82
CA ASP A 543 -12.05 1.38 13.47
C ASP A 543 -13.00 1.53 14.67
N CYS A 544 -13.19 2.75 15.15
CA CYS A 544 -14.13 3.16 16.19
C CYS A 544 -13.97 2.41 17.53
N VAL A 545 -12.84 1.73 17.77
CA VAL A 545 -12.62 0.99 19.01
C VAL A 545 -12.27 1.95 20.16
N GLY A 546 -11.53 3.02 19.87
CA GLY A 546 -11.15 4.02 20.87
C GLY A 546 -12.32 4.89 21.32
N ALA A 547 -13.20 5.27 20.40
CA ALA A 547 -14.46 5.97 20.65
C ALA A 547 -15.58 5.04 21.17
N GLY A 548 -15.38 3.73 21.16
CA GLY A 548 -16.35 2.75 21.64
C GLY A 548 -17.54 2.53 20.69
N GLY A 549 -17.42 2.96 19.44
CA GLY A 549 -18.36 2.70 18.35
C GLY A 549 -18.29 1.23 17.89
N LEU A 550 -17.11 0.61 17.86
CA LEU A 550 -16.91 -0.83 17.66
C LEU A 550 -16.09 -1.44 18.81
N ASN A 551 -15.87 -2.76 18.76
CA ASN A 551 -15.02 -3.49 19.69
C ASN A 551 -14.24 -4.58 18.94
N LEU A 552 -13.30 -5.25 19.64
CA LEU A 552 -12.44 -6.26 19.01
C LEU A 552 -13.21 -7.48 18.48
N ASP A 553 -14.41 -7.76 18.98
CA ASP A 553 -15.19 -8.95 18.61
C ASP A 553 -15.98 -8.74 17.32
N ASN A 554 -16.39 -7.49 17.02
CA ASN A 554 -17.16 -7.18 15.81
C ASN A 554 -16.35 -6.52 14.69
N LEU A 555 -15.14 -6.04 14.97
CA LEU A 555 -14.32 -5.30 14.00
C LEU A 555 -14.11 -6.04 12.67
N SER A 556 -13.95 -7.37 12.73
CA SER A 556 -13.76 -8.24 11.57
C SER A 556 -14.97 -8.23 10.63
N ASP A 557 -16.19 -8.29 11.18
CA ASP A 557 -17.43 -8.32 10.41
C ASP A 557 -17.63 -7.01 9.63
N TRP A 558 -17.45 -5.88 10.33
CA TRP A 558 -17.59 -4.54 9.74
C TRP A 558 -16.58 -4.28 8.61
N PHE A 559 -15.29 -4.57 8.85
CA PHE A 559 -14.26 -4.36 7.82
C PHE A 559 -14.38 -5.32 6.64
N SER A 560 -14.93 -6.53 6.84
CA SER A 560 -15.25 -7.46 5.76
C SER A 560 -16.32 -6.88 4.81
N LYS A 561 -17.39 -6.32 5.35
CA LYS A 561 -18.48 -5.71 4.55
C LYS A 561 -18.03 -4.43 3.84
N LEU A 562 -17.21 -3.61 4.49
CA LEU A 562 -16.61 -2.44 3.85
C LEU A 562 -15.62 -2.84 2.75
N LYS A 563 -14.84 -3.91 2.92
CA LYS A 563 -13.98 -4.45 1.86
C LYS A 563 -14.80 -4.87 0.64
N GLN A 564 -15.95 -5.52 0.85
CA GLN A 564 -16.87 -5.90 -0.23
C GLN A 564 -17.38 -4.66 -0.97
N ALA A 565 -17.78 -3.62 -0.24
CA ALA A 565 -18.21 -2.34 -0.83
C ALA A 565 -17.09 -1.68 -1.66
N VAL A 566 -15.88 -1.54 -1.12
CA VAL A 566 -14.74 -0.96 -1.86
C VAL A 566 -14.39 -1.80 -3.08
N ASN A 567 -14.54 -3.12 -2.98
CA ASN A 567 -14.39 -4.04 -4.09
C ASN A 567 -15.44 -3.84 -5.21
N THR A 568 -16.41 -2.95 -5.09
CA THR A 568 -17.29 -2.58 -6.21
C THR A 568 -16.80 -1.37 -6.99
N LYS A 569 -15.81 -0.62 -6.46
CA LYS A 569 -15.24 0.58 -7.08
C LYS A 569 -13.80 0.34 -7.55
N PRO A 570 -13.56 0.10 -8.85
CA PRO A 570 -12.19 -0.06 -9.37
C PRO A 570 -11.31 1.14 -9.04
N GLY A 571 -10.07 0.88 -8.60
CA GLY A 571 -9.07 1.90 -8.28
C GLY A 571 -9.21 2.61 -6.93
N LEU A 572 -10.29 2.39 -6.18
CA LEU A 572 -10.47 2.94 -4.84
C LEU A 572 -9.62 2.15 -3.82
N LYS A 573 -8.71 2.84 -3.12
CA LYS A 573 -7.87 2.21 -2.09
C LYS A 573 -8.66 2.02 -0.79
N PHE A 574 -8.48 0.86 -0.14
CA PHE A 574 -9.09 0.59 1.16
C PHE A 574 -8.04 0.62 2.28
N TRP A 575 -8.07 1.68 3.09
CA TRP A 575 -7.19 1.86 4.24
C TRP A 575 -7.98 1.73 5.55
N GLY A 576 -7.30 1.54 6.67
CA GLY A 576 -7.92 1.52 8.01
C GLY A 576 -7.39 2.64 8.88
N ASN A 577 -8.28 3.38 9.56
CA ASN A 577 -7.90 4.39 10.54
C ASN A 577 -8.11 3.85 11.96
N VAL A 578 -7.02 3.45 12.60
CA VAL A 578 -7.03 2.83 13.93
C VAL A 578 -6.97 3.89 15.02
N GLU A 579 -7.93 3.87 15.93
CA GLU A 579 -7.95 4.79 17.06
C GLU A 579 -6.99 4.36 18.17
N THR A 580 -6.02 5.22 18.48
CA THR A 580 -4.93 4.95 19.46
C THR A 580 -5.23 5.45 20.88
N PHE A 581 -6.48 5.79 21.16
CA PHE A 581 -6.94 6.34 22.43
C PHE A 581 -8.09 5.53 23.05
N ASP A 582 -8.38 5.82 24.31
CA ASP A 582 -9.58 5.38 24.99
C ASP A 582 -10.39 6.62 25.38
N GLN A 583 -11.53 6.82 24.70
CA GLN A 583 -12.37 7.99 24.88
C GLN A 583 -13.05 8.03 26.24
N GLN A 584 -13.24 6.87 26.90
CA GLN A 584 -13.87 6.82 28.23
C GLN A 584 -13.12 7.71 29.23
N PHE A 585 -11.79 7.77 29.10
CA PHE A 585 -10.93 8.55 29.98
C PHE A 585 -10.08 9.60 29.26
N TRP A 586 -10.13 9.65 27.93
CA TRP A 586 -9.26 10.46 27.07
C TRP A 586 -7.78 10.21 27.34
N VAL A 587 -7.39 8.94 27.34
CA VAL A 587 -6.01 8.48 27.56
C VAL A 587 -5.51 7.67 26.37
N SER A 588 -4.20 7.43 26.31
CA SER A 588 -3.60 6.54 25.34
C SER A 588 -4.07 5.11 25.55
N ALA A 589 -4.42 4.44 24.47
CA ALA A 589 -4.77 3.03 24.50
C ALA A 589 -3.55 2.15 24.77
N PRO A 590 -3.70 1.02 25.47
CA PRO A 590 -2.58 0.11 25.66
C PRO A 590 -2.15 -0.55 24.35
N LEU A 591 -0.85 -0.73 24.16
CA LEU A 591 -0.30 -1.29 22.92
C LEU A 591 -0.76 -2.73 22.66
N THR A 592 -1.14 -3.47 23.71
CA THR A 592 -1.74 -4.81 23.60
C THR A 592 -3.10 -4.78 22.90
N ARG A 593 -3.91 -3.72 23.11
CA ARG A 593 -5.16 -3.47 22.37
C ARG A 593 -4.86 -3.04 20.93
N ILE A 594 -3.92 -2.11 20.76
CA ILE A 594 -3.52 -1.61 19.43
C ILE A 594 -3.02 -2.73 18.53
N LYS A 595 -2.21 -3.66 19.05
CA LYS A 595 -1.76 -4.82 18.27
C LYS A 595 -2.95 -5.65 17.77
N LYS A 596 -3.97 -5.89 18.60
CA LYS A 596 -5.17 -6.64 18.20
C LYS A 596 -5.97 -5.89 17.13
N GLN A 597 -6.16 -4.58 17.29
CA GLN A 597 -6.79 -3.73 16.27
C GLN A 597 -6.03 -3.84 14.94
N LEU A 598 -4.71 -3.64 14.98
CA LEU A 598 -3.83 -3.77 13.82
C LEU A 598 -3.96 -5.13 13.15
N ASP A 599 -3.89 -6.24 13.90
CA ASP A 599 -3.98 -7.60 13.35
C ASP A 599 -5.33 -7.83 12.63
N ILE A 600 -6.44 -7.40 13.23
CA ILE A 600 -7.80 -7.59 12.66
C ILE A 600 -8.00 -6.70 11.44
N VAL A 601 -7.77 -5.39 11.55
CA VAL A 601 -8.01 -4.43 10.47
C VAL A 601 -7.10 -4.71 9.30
N ASN A 602 -5.83 -5.04 9.57
CA ASN A 602 -4.89 -5.48 8.56
C ASN A 602 -5.45 -6.66 7.76
N GLY A 603 -6.31 -7.53 8.27
CA GLY A 603 -6.93 -8.60 7.47
C GLY A 603 -7.62 -8.11 6.18
N TYR A 604 -8.11 -6.87 6.17
CA TYR A 604 -9.01 -6.35 5.13
C TYR A 604 -8.41 -5.20 4.30
N VAL A 605 -7.59 -4.36 4.93
CA VAL A 605 -7.08 -3.12 4.33
C VAL A 605 -5.70 -3.32 3.70
N SER A 606 -5.34 -2.48 2.73
CA SER A 606 -3.99 -2.48 2.13
C SER A 606 -3.00 -1.61 2.91
N ASN A 607 -3.50 -0.67 3.71
CA ASN A 607 -2.66 0.23 4.50
C ASN A 607 -3.39 0.70 5.78
N LEU A 608 -2.63 1.08 6.80
CA LEU A 608 -3.13 1.49 8.12
C LEU A 608 -2.61 2.87 8.47
N ILE A 609 -3.51 3.75 8.87
CA ILE A 609 -3.23 5.05 9.49
C ILE A 609 -3.84 5.04 10.91
N CYS A 610 -3.60 6.11 11.68
CA CYS A 610 -4.15 6.19 13.02
C CYS A 610 -4.63 7.59 13.42
N PHE A 611 -5.58 7.60 14.34
CA PHE A 611 -6.02 8.79 15.06
C PHE A 611 -5.73 8.58 16.56
N ALA A 612 -4.74 9.24 17.16
CA ALA A 612 -3.72 10.08 16.54
C ALA A 612 -2.38 9.90 17.28
N TYR A 613 -1.33 9.49 16.57
CA TYR A 613 -0.04 9.11 17.14
C TYR A 613 0.63 10.25 17.92
N SER A 614 0.60 11.49 17.40
CA SER A 614 1.18 12.65 18.09
C SER A 614 0.55 12.92 19.46
N HIS A 615 -0.72 12.57 19.64
CA HIS A 615 -1.45 12.78 20.89
C HIS A 615 -1.22 11.66 21.88
N TYR A 616 -1.19 10.42 21.39
CA TYR A 616 -1.33 9.24 22.24
C TYR A 616 -0.10 8.33 22.28
N ASN A 617 0.91 8.60 21.45
CA ASN A 617 2.11 7.76 21.36
C ASN A 617 3.42 8.57 21.33
N SER A 618 3.36 9.87 21.00
CA SER A 618 4.55 10.72 20.91
C SER A 618 5.25 10.85 22.25
N PRO A 619 6.58 10.62 22.31
CA PRO A 619 7.35 10.75 23.55
C PRO A 619 7.48 12.21 24.01
N PHE A 620 7.05 13.17 23.18
CA PHE A 620 7.02 14.58 23.50
C PHE A 620 5.70 15.03 24.15
N VAL A 621 4.71 14.13 24.24
CA VAL A 621 3.37 14.42 24.78
C VAL A 621 3.02 13.44 25.90
N VAL A 622 3.25 12.15 25.68
CA VAL A 622 2.94 11.07 26.64
C VAL A 622 4.19 10.32 27.06
N ASN A 623 4.04 9.31 27.93
CA ASN A 623 5.15 8.46 28.33
C ASN A 623 5.90 7.89 27.10
N LYS A 624 7.23 8.08 27.06
CA LYS A 624 8.12 7.65 25.99
C LYS A 624 8.04 6.16 25.65
N ASP A 625 7.63 5.33 26.61
CA ASP A 625 7.54 3.88 26.45
C ASP A 625 6.47 3.49 25.42
N TYR A 626 5.46 4.32 25.17
CA TYR A 626 4.49 4.10 24.08
C TYR A 626 5.19 4.09 22.72
N HIS A 627 6.08 5.06 22.49
CA HIS A 627 6.85 5.14 21.25
C HIS A 627 7.86 4.00 21.16
N GLN A 628 8.67 3.79 22.20
CA GLN A 628 9.76 2.82 22.19
C GLN A 628 9.26 1.38 22.03
N ALA A 629 8.18 1.02 22.72
CA ALA A 629 7.59 -0.32 22.58
C ALA A 629 6.95 -0.53 21.21
N TYR A 630 6.39 0.52 20.59
CA TYR A 630 5.86 0.44 19.24
C TYR A 630 6.98 0.28 18.19
N LEU A 631 8.12 0.96 18.35
CA LEU A 631 9.30 0.79 17.48
C LEU A 631 9.83 -0.64 17.55
N GLN A 632 9.93 -1.22 18.75
CA GLN A 632 10.32 -2.61 18.90
C GLN A 632 9.34 -3.56 18.21
N TYR A 633 8.03 -3.32 18.34
CA TYR A 633 7.02 -4.08 17.61
C TYR A 633 7.19 -3.98 16.10
N CYS A 634 7.43 -2.78 15.55
CA CYS A 634 7.65 -2.60 14.12
C CYS A 634 8.87 -3.37 13.60
N LYS A 635 9.88 -3.56 14.45
CA LYS A 635 11.11 -4.30 14.13
C LYS A 635 10.96 -5.81 14.28
N GLU A 636 10.32 -6.27 15.34
CA GLU A 636 10.33 -7.69 15.76
C GLU A 636 8.99 -8.41 15.49
N GLY A 637 7.93 -7.67 15.20
CA GLY A 637 6.56 -8.18 15.11
C GLY A 637 5.96 -8.58 16.47
N LYS A 638 6.67 -8.30 17.58
CA LYS A 638 6.30 -8.67 18.94
C LYS A 638 6.42 -7.45 19.85
N LEU A 639 5.46 -7.27 20.74
CA LEU A 639 5.53 -6.24 21.78
C LEU A 639 6.56 -6.66 22.85
N PRO A 640 7.33 -5.71 23.42
CA PRO A 640 8.24 -6.02 24.52
C PRO A 640 7.51 -6.51 25.75
N GLN A 641 8.26 -7.24 26.59
CA GLN A 641 7.86 -7.47 27.97
C GLN A 641 8.27 -6.29 28.82
N ILE A 642 7.26 -5.56 29.32
CA ILE A 642 7.45 -4.47 30.29
C ILE A 642 7.09 -5.01 31.67
N ALA A 643 7.89 -4.66 32.69
CA ALA A 643 7.63 -5.04 34.07
C ALA A 643 6.29 -4.45 34.57
N THR A 644 5.68 -5.12 35.54
CA THR A 644 4.53 -4.56 36.25
C THR A 644 4.99 -3.28 36.97
N PRO A 645 4.25 -2.17 36.84
CA PRO A 645 4.63 -0.91 37.48
C PRO A 645 4.57 -1.01 39.01
N GLN A 646 5.34 -0.17 39.70
CA GLN A 646 5.34 -0.14 41.16
C GLN A 646 4.02 0.42 41.70
N GLU A 647 3.56 -0.15 42.82
CA GLU A 647 2.41 0.35 43.57
C GLU A 647 2.63 1.79 44.08
N VAL A 648 1.53 2.50 44.35
CA VAL A 648 1.60 3.74 45.11
C VAL A 648 2.08 3.47 46.54
N ILE A 649 2.83 4.39 47.13
CA ILE A 649 3.42 4.23 48.47
C ILE A 649 2.35 4.34 49.55
N SER A 650 1.47 5.33 49.42
CA SER A 650 0.37 5.57 50.34
C SER A 650 -0.75 6.34 49.65
N ALA A 651 -1.98 6.20 50.16
CA ALA A 651 -3.13 6.95 49.67
C ALA A 651 -4.09 7.29 50.83
N SER A 652 -4.66 8.49 50.79
CA SER A 652 -5.61 9.01 51.77
C SER A 652 -6.85 9.61 51.11
N MET A 653 -7.98 9.63 51.80
CA MET A 653 -9.22 10.27 51.35
C MET A 653 -9.70 11.30 52.37
N ILE A 654 -10.08 12.49 51.91
CA ILE A 654 -10.67 13.52 52.78
C ILE A 654 -11.97 14.05 52.19
N LYS A 655 -12.92 14.38 53.07
CA LYS A 655 -14.16 15.03 52.65
C LYS A 655 -13.87 16.48 52.27
N VAL A 656 -14.33 16.87 51.08
CA VAL A 656 -14.24 18.24 50.58
C VAL A 656 -15.64 18.78 50.26
N ALA A 657 -15.75 20.07 50.01
CA ALA A 657 -17.05 20.73 49.76
C ALA A 657 -17.87 20.05 48.63
N ASN A 658 -17.19 19.46 47.65
CA ASN A 658 -17.79 18.86 46.46
C ASN A 658 -17.50 17.35 46.34
N GLY A 659 -17.50 16.61 47.46
CA GLY A 659 -17.37 15.14 47.45
C GLY A 659 -16.18 14.62 48.26
N MET A 660 -15.54 13.56 47.77
CA MET A 660 -14.35 12.96 48.39
C MET A 660 -13.10 13.23 47.55
N GLU A 661 -12.08 13.83 48.16
CA GLU A 661 -10.77 14.00 47.54
C GLU A 661 -9.87 12.82 47.91
N VAL A 662 -9.44 12.05 46.90
CA VAL A 662 -8.47 10.97 47.02
C VAL A 662 -7.09 11.53 46.68
N LYS A 663 -6.11 11.38 47.57
CA LYS A 663 -4.71 11.79 47.41
C LYS A 663 -3.77 10.61 47.53
N TRP A 664 -2.68 10.59 46.79
CA TRP A 664 -1.68 9.52 46.87
C TRP A 664 -0.25 10.02 46.73
N ILE A 665 0.68 9.23 47.26
CA ILE A 665 2.12 9.40 47.06
C ILE A 665 2.58 8.33 46.05
N PRO A 666 3.05 8.71 44.85
CA PRO A 666 3.53 7.74 43.87
C PRO A 666 4.82 7.07 44.34
N GLY A 667 5.02 5.81 43.93
CA GLY A 667 6.31 5.12 44.00
C GLY A 667 7.26 5.58 42.89
N SER A 668 8.18 4.69 42.47
CA SER A 668 8.94 4.88 41.25
C SER A 668 7.99 5.04 40.06
N LEU A 669 8.24 6.03 39.21
CA LEU A 669 7.51 6.25 37.95
C LEU A 669 8.12 5.48 36.78
N GLU A 670 9.13 4.64 37.03
CA GLU A 670 9.68 3.75 36.02
C GLU A 670 8.58 2.81 35.48
N SER A 671 8.42 2.79 34.15
CA SER A 671 7.36 2.05 33.45
C SER A 671 5.92 2.46 33.82
N VAL A 672 5.69 3.59 34.50
CA VAL A 672 4.33 4.06 34.86
C VAL A 672 3.78 4.97 33.77
N ALA A 673 2.66 4.57 33.15
CA ALA A 673 1.92 5.40 32.20
C ALA A 673 0.82 6.25 32.87
N GLY A 674 0.35 5.84 34.04
CA GLY A 674 -0.67 6.56 34.79
C GLY A 674 -1.21 5.82 36.00
N PHE A 675 -2.34 6.30 36.50
CA PHE A 675 -3.03 5.81 37.69
C PHE A 675 -4.46 5.41 37.38
N ASN A 676 -4.90 4.29 37.97
CA ASN A 676 -6.30 3.87 37.97
C ASN A 676 -6.89 4.14 39.36
N ILE A 677 -8.08 4.72 39.40
CA ILE A 677 -8.82 5.02 40.62
C ILE A 677 -10.12 4.22 40.57
N TYR A 678 -10.33 3.42 41.61
CA TYR A 678 -11.51 2.59 41.76
C TYR A 678 -12.38 3.09 42.90
N ARG A 679 -13.70 2.95 42.73
CA ARG A 679 -14.69 3.12 43.79
C ARG A 679 -15.51 1.84 43.88
N ASN A 680 -15.54 1.23 45.06
CA ASN A 680 -16.29 -0.01 45.32
C ASN A 680 -16.00 -1.11 44.27
N GLY A 681 -14.73 -1.28 43.90
CA GLY A 681 -14.27 -2.25 42.91
C GLY A 681 -14.47 -1.86 41.43
N THR A 682 -15.17 -0.76 41.13
CA THR A 682 -15.39 -0.29 39.76
C THR A 682 -14.38 0.78 39.37
N LEU A 683 -13.79 0.68 38.17
CA LEU A 683 -12.87 1.70 37.65
C LEU A 683 -13.64 3.00 37.43
N LEU A 684 -13.32 4.02 38.22
CA LEU A 684 -13.96 5.32 38.20
C LEU A 684 -13.21 6.28 37.27
N LYS A 685 -11.87 6.26 37.32
CA LYS A 685 -11.04 7.17 36.53
C LYS A 685 -9.70 6.53 36.18
N LYS A 686 -9.25 6.76 34.94
CA LYS A 686 -7.88 6.56 34.50
C LYS A 686 -7.22 7.93 34.30
N LEU A 687 -6.06 8.15 34.91
CA LEU A 687 -5.29 9.39 34.83
C LEU A 687 -3.95 9.10 34.17
N GLN A 688 -3.68 9.76 33.05
CA GLN A 688 -2.45 9.58 32.29
C GLN A 688 -1.39 10.63 32.67
N ILE A 689 -0.13 10.21 32.63
CA ILE A 689 1.04 11.10 32.73
C ILE A 689 1.31 11.74 31.36
N TYR A 690 1.46 13.06 31.34
CA TYR A 690 1.77 13.85 30.15
C TYR A 690 3.13 14.53 30.31
N GLY A 691 4.16 13.98 29.68
CA GLY A 691 5.55 14.41 29.92
C GLY A 691 5.94 14.24 31.39
N ASN A 692 6.21 15.35 32.08
CA ASN A 692 6.51 15.36 33.52
C ASN A 692 5.28 15.75 34.37
N ASP A 693 4.16 16.07 33.74
CA ASP A 693 2.95 16.52 34.43
C ASP A 693 2.05 15.31 34.75
N PHE A 694 1.73 15.16 36.03
CA PHE A 694 0.79 14.16 36.53
C PHE A 694 0.08 14.66 37.78
N LEU A 695 -1.10 14.11 38.02
CA LEU A 695 -1.88 14.41 39.22
C LEU A 695 -1.57 13.39 40.31
N THR A 696 -1.61 13.85 41.55
CA THR A 696 -1.54 13.03 42.78
C THR A 696 -2.80 13.17 43.63
N SER A 697 -3.85 13.75 43.05
CA SER A 697 -5.16 13.91 43.67
C SER A 697 -6.29 13.83 42.64
N PHE A 698 -7.47 13.40 43.09
CA PHE A 698 -8.69 13.34 42.31
C PHE A 698 -9.90 13.58 43.23
N ILE A 699 -10.87 14.37 42.77
CA ILE A 699 -12.11 14.63 43.51
C ILE A 699 -13.24 13.82 42.87
N ASP A 700 -13.77 12.85 43.61
CA ASP A 700 -15.01 12.17 43.27
C ASP A 700 -16.20 12.95 43.84
N LYS A 701 -17.00 13.54 42.96
CA LYS A 701 -18.18 14.34 43.33
C LYS A 701 -19.35 13.51 43.85
N GLU A 702 -19.40 12.25 43.49
CA GLU A 702 -20.44 11.30 43.93
C GLU A 702 -19.99 10.49 45.15
N GLY A 703 -18.72 10.61 45.51
CA GLY A 703 -18.11 9.97 46.65
C GLY A 703 -18.69 10.42 47.98
N ASN A 704 -18.77 9.49 48.93
CA ASN A 704 -19.11 9.77 50.32
C ASN A 704 -18.15 9.04 51.28
N GLU A 705 -18.32 9.25 52.58
CA GLU A 705 -17.45 8.66 53.61
C GLU A 705 -17.52 7.13 53.68
N ASP A 706 -18.56 6.49 53.13
CA ASP A 706 -18.71 5.03 53.07
C ASP A 706 -18.08 4.43 51.80
N SER A 707 -17.66 5.28 50.86
CA SER A 707 -17.03 4.85 49.62
C SER A 707 -15.67 4.22 49.90
N VAL A 708 -15.43 3.04 49.33
CA VAL A 708 -14.12 2.37 49.41
C VAL A 708 -13.36 2.69 48.13
N TYR A 709 -12.25 3.42 48.28
CA TYR A 709 -11.36 3.71 47.16
C TYR A 709 -10.15 2.79 47.14
N GLU A 710 -9.73 2.46 45.94
CA GLU A 710 -8.46 1.79 45.68
C GLU A 710 -7.74 2.52 44.54
N ILE A 711 -6.41 2.52 44.60
CA ILE A 711 -5.58 3.12 43.57
C ILE A 711 -4.45 2.16 43.18
N SER A 712 -4.12 2.18 41.90
CA SER A 712 -3.03 1.39 41.31
C SER A 712 -2.36 2.21 40.21
N THR A 713 -1.17 1.78 39.81
CA THR A 713 -0.49 2.31 38.63
C THR A 713 -0.69 1.36 37.44
N TYR A 714 -0.68 1.89 36.23
CA TYR A 714 -0.69 1.09 35.00
C TYR A 714 0.45 1.49 34.07
N ASN A 715 0.89 0.56 33.22
CA ASN A 715 1.90 0.81 32.19
C ASN A 715 1.31 0.82 30.76
N VAL A 716 2.15 1.06 29.75
CA VAL A 716 1.74 1.19 28.34
C VAL A 716 1.19 -0.12 27.72
N MET A 717 1.33 -1.26 28.41
CA MET A 717 0.81 -2.57 28.02
C MET A 717 -0.49 -2.94 28.74
N ASP A 718 -1.00 -2.05 29.60
CA ASP A 718 -2.12 -2.26 30.54
C ASP A 718 -1.80 -3.24 31.69
N LYS A 719 -0.52 -3.49 32.01
CA LYS A 719 -0.21 -4.18 33.26
C LYS A 719 -0.41 -3.23 34.42
N GLU A 720 -1.11 -3.71 35.44
CA GLU A 720 -1.51 -2.94 36.62
C GLU A 720 -0.77 -3.44 37.86
N SER A 721 -0.36 -2.51 38.74
CA SER A 721 0.18 -2.85 40.06
C SER A 721 -0.89 -3.47 40.96
N ALA A 722 -0.51 -3.98 42.14
CA ALA A 722 -1.53 -4.26 43.14
C ALA A 722 -2.29 -2.97 43.52
N LYS A 723 -3.55 -3.14 43.92
CA LYS A 723 -4.42 -2.05 44.33
C LYS A 723 -4.13 -1.70 45.79
N LEU A 724 -3.78 -0.45 46.05
CA LEU A 724 -3.66 0.08 47.40
C LEU A 724 -5.02 0.63 47.85
N LYS A 725 -5.52 0.11 48.98
CA LYS A 725 -6.71 0.64 49.63
C LYS A 725 -6.43 2.03 50.20
N VAL A 726 -7.29 2.99 49.90
CA VAL A 726 -7.19 4.36 50.39
C VAL A 726 -7.73 4.43 51.82
N ILE A 727 -6.97 5.08 52.71
CA ILE A 727 -7.29 5.18 54.14
C ILE A 727 -7.91 6.56 54.43
N LYS A 728 -8.82 6.65 55.41
CA LYS A 728 -9.40 7.93 55.86
C LYS A 728 -8.40 8.79 56.61
#